data_AF-A0A2T6DBG7-F1
#
_entry.id   AF-A0A2T6DBG7-F1
#
_cell.length_a   1.000
_cell.length_b   1.000
_cell.length_c   1.000
_cell.angle_alpha   90.00
_cell.angle_beta   90.00
_cell.angle_gamma   90.00
#
_symmetry.space_group_name_H-M   'P 1'
#
loop_
_entity.id
_entity.type
_entity.pdbx_description
1 polymer ?
#
loop_
_entity_poly.entity_id
_entity_poly.type
_entity_poly.pdbx_seq_one_letter_code
_entity_poly.pdbx_strand_id
1 'polypeptide(L)'
;MKITLIGAGSVTFAKNLLCDILQYPELSEATICLMDIDASRLKVAEVMTNRIIAKLQVKAKVQATLSQREAITGANYVICTIQVGGYKPATVSDFEIPKKYGLRQTIADTLGVGGVFRALRTIPVLTSIAADIAQVGARDCMLLNYTNPMAMLCWAVDRAVGIPHVGLCHSVQGTSHQLSRYIGLPYEDITYKVAGINHMAFFLKFEYKKQDAYPLLFQLLEKNFPQDKVRFEMMRRTGYFVTESSEHQSEYVPYFIHHGEEIINQFDIPLDEYIRRCESIIKTWKKEEAALLGEDQGGDITINARSMEYGSSIIRSHVTNDPCVIYGNVPNRGLITNLQQGCCVEVPCLIDAAGIQPTYIGNLPPQLAAICATNINVQALTVEAALTKKREHIYHAVMMDPHTATQLTLDKIWAMCDELIEEHQRNGFLGEFAPTIASTGRTAAGTSDRVIAQAELKEELVQNGAEGIAAVENVEVNVSITNPRKEAYDASFKVISRTHDGRQVNGVVPVTVPVPAGETITKTLRVSAPAELKEGFRVALEPGTRDILGLDLVIRPRKVLSVKDAPAKFALNLHGFPAVGGEITKLDGGRLSFTFRVQDSNIVTDAKQPWTRSSLELFFSRKSKGEITQIFLLPAPKGGKPVALRAGTLEEIPGIELTQAWEPLGYTLQVVAPKELLGLDAASDKFLFDMYANLSALGEAHSGGVTRLGGKRDSHVTNEAFAQVAG
;
A
#
# COMPACT_ATOMS: atom_id res chain seq x y z
N MET A 1 13.37 24.54 9.82
CA MET A 1 12.15 23.81 9.39
C MET A 1 12.56 22.70 8.43
N LYS A 2 11.98 21.50 8.56
CA LYS A 2 12.25 20.35 7.69
C LYS A 2 11.00 20.00 6.86
N ILE A 3 11.15 19.91 5.54
CA ILE A 3 10.11 19.50 4.59
C ILE A 3 10.59 18.19 3.95
N THR A 4 9.82 17.12 4.12
CA THR A 4 10.16 15.81 3.60
C THR A 4 9.31 15.47 2.39
N LEU A 5 9.92 15.06 1.27
CA LEU A 5 9.24 14.52 0.09
C LEU A 5 9.44 13.01 0.05
N ILE A 6 8.37 12.24 0.18
CA ILE A 6 8.34 10.78 0.05
C ILE A 6 7.83 10.42 -1.35
N GLY A 7 8.59 9.61 -2.09
CA GLY A 7 8.39 9.40 -3.53
C GLY A 7 9.09 10.47 -4.36
N ALA A 8 10.22 11.00 -3.87
CA ALA A 8 10.99 12.06 -4.53
C ALA A 8 11.54 11.67 -5.91
N GLY A 9 11.59 10.37 -6.23
CA GLY A 9 11.95 9.85 -7.54
C GLY A 9 10.94 10.18 -8.64
N SER A 10 9.78 10.75 -8.31
CA SER A 10 8.88 11.40 -9.27
C SER A 10 9.46 12.75 -9.73
N VAL A 11 10.60 12.72 -10.43
CA VAL A 11 11.49 13.87 -10.64
C VAL A 11 10.78 15.08 -11.26
N THR A 12 9.88 14.90 -12.24
CA THR A 12 9.15 16.03 -12.85
C THR A 12 8.23 16.73 -11.85
N PHE A 13 7.48 15.96 -11.06
CA PHE A 13 6.58 16.50 -10.05
C PHE A 13 7.37 17.10 -8.88
N ALA A 14 8.38 16.38 -8.39
CA ALA A 14 9.28 16.85 -7.35
C ALA A 14 9.98 18.16 -7.77
N LYS A 15 10.41 18.28 -9.04
CA LYS A 15 11.01 19.51 -9.58
C LYS A 15 10.10 20.71 -9.39
N ASN A 16 8.86 20.62 -9.88
CA ASN A 16 7.92 21.74 -9.85
C ASN A 16 7.64 22.17 -8.41
N LEU A 17 7.37 21.22 -7.52
CA LEU A 17 7.05 21.51 -6.13
C LEU A 17 8.24 22.11 -5.37
N LEU A 18 9.45 21.59 -5.60
CA LEU A 18 10.67 22.13 -5.00
C LEU A 18 11.01 23.53 -5.53
N CYS A 19 10.84 23.76 -6.83
CA CYS A 19 10.95 25.10 -7.41
C CYS A 19 9.95 26.07 -6.76
N ASP A 20 8.71 25.65 -6.52
CA ASP A 20 7.70 26.52 -5.91
C ASP A 20 8.04 26.85 -4.45
N ILE A 21 8.40 25.83 -3.66
CA ILE A 21 8.78 26.00 -2.25
C ILE A 21 9.99 26.93 -2.13
N LEU A 22 11.05 26.68 -2.91
CA LEU A 22 12.31 27.40 -2.77
C LEU A 22 12.28 28.82 -3.37
N GLN A 23 11.27 29.15 -4.19
CA GLN A 23 11.03 30.51 -4.67
C GLN A 23 10.38 31.43 -3.61
N TYR A 24 9.92 30.88 -2.47
CA TYR A 24 9.45 31.69 -1.35
C TYR A 24 10.62 32.09 -0.45
N PRO A 25 10.92 33.40 -0.27
CA PRO A 25 12.00 33.85 0.61
C PRO A 25 11.86 33.32 2.04
N GLU A 26 10.64 33.20 2.53
CA GLU A 26 10.31 32.72 3.88
C GLU A 26 10.65 31.22 4.08
N LEU A 27 10.77 30.47 2.98
CA LEU A 27 11.09 29.03 2.98
C LEU A 27 12.53 28.75 2.48
N SER A 28 13.29 29.79 2.14
CA SER A 28 14.60 29.71 1.47
C SER A 28 15.71 29.05 2.31
N GLU A 29 15.51 28.90 3.63
CA GLU A 29 16.45 28.23 4.55
C GLU A 29 15.94 26.85 5.02
N ALA A 30 14.89 26.31 4.39
CA ALA A 30 14.34 25.01 4.75
C ALA A 30 15.36 23.87 4.52
N THR A 31 15.25 22.82 5.35
CA THR A 31 15.90 21.53 5.06
C THR A 31 14.93 20.68 4.26
N ILE A 32 15.29 20.39 3.01
CA ILE A 32 14.56 19.50 2.11
C ILE A 32 15.11 18.09 2.29
N CYS A 33 14.26 17.17 2.74
CA CYS A 33 14.61 15.76 2.88
C CYS A 33 13.91 14.94 1.81
N LEU A 34 14.67 14.32 0.93
CA LEU A 34 14.18 13.51 -0.18
C LEU A 34 14.22 12.04 0.24
N MET A 35 13.12 11.33 -0.02
CA MET A 35 13.04 9.90 0.22
C MET A 35 12.41 9.19 -0.98
N ASP A 36 13.07 8.13 -1.41
CA ASP A 36 12.53 7.17 -2.37
C ASP A 36 13.07 5.77 -2.03
N ILE A 37 12.42 4.74 -2.54
CA ILE A 37 12.90 3.35 -2.43
C ILE A 37 13.90 3.01 -3.53
N ASP A 38 13.91 3.77 -4.63
CA ASP A 38 14.84 3.63 -5.74
C ASP A 38 16.03 4.60 -5.57
N ALA A 39 17.19 4.03 -5.27
CA ALA A 39 18.42 4.81 -5.06
C ALA A 39 18.87 5.60 -6.30
N SER A 40 18.60 5.09 -7.50
CA SER A 40 18.97 5.79 -8.75
C SER A 40 18.11 7.03 -8.94
N ARG A 41 16.77 6.88 -8.82
CA ARG A 41 15.84 8.00 -8.96
C ARG A 41 15.99 9.01 -7.84
N LEU A 42 16.28 8.55 -6.61
CA LEU A 42 16.59 9.42 -5.48
C LEU A 42 17.85 10.26 -5.77
N LYS A 43 18.88 9.66 -6.38
CA LYS A 43 20.10 10.39 -6.72
C LYS A 43 19.83 11.51 -7.74
N VAL A 44 18.99 11.24 -8.74
CA VAL A 44 18.56 12.26 -9.71
C VAL A 44 17.83 13.40 -9.00
N ALA A 45 16.90 13.09 -8.11
CA ALA A 45 16.15 14.09 -7.34
C ALA A 45 17.09 14.94 -6.46
N GLU A 46 18.09 14.33 -5.81
CA GLU A 46 19.09 15.03 -5.00
C GLU A 46 19.93 16.01 -5.85
N VAL A 47 20.45 15.56 -7.00
CA VAL A 47 21.23 16.41 -7.91
C VAL A 47 20.37 17.57 -8.42
N MET A 48 19.15 17.28 -8.87
CA MET A 48 18.21 18.29 -9.32
C MET A 48 17.92 19.34 -8.24
N THR A 49 17.66 18.92 -7.00
CA THR A 49 17.35 19.83 -5.88
C THR A 49 18.54 20.75 -5.57
N ASN A 50 19.75 20.21 -5.52
CA ASN A 50 20.96 21.02 -5.32
C ASN A 50 21.16 22.06 -6.44
N ARG A 51 20.82 21.72 -7.69
CA ARG A 51 20.88 22.67 -8.81
C ARG A 51 19.82 23.76 -8.68
N ILE A 52 18.59 23.42 -8.28
CA ILE A 52 17.54 24.42 -8.00
C ILE A 52 18.05 25.42 -6.95
N ILE A 53 18.63 24.92 -5.85
CA ILE A 53 19.19 25.74 -4.77
C ILE A 53 20.29 26.66 -5.28
N ALA A 54 21.25 26.13 -6.05
CA ALA A 54 22.36 26.92 -6.61
C ALA A 54 21.86 28.00 -7.59
N LYS A 55 20.89 27.66 -8.45
CA LYS A 55 20.32 28.58 -9.45
C LYS A 55 19.51 29.71 -8.79
N LEU A 56 18.74 29.38 -7.76
CA LEU A 56 17.97 30.35 -6.97
C LEU A 56 18.82 31.12 -5.95
N GLN A 57 20.06 30.69 -5.70
CA GLN A 57 20.97 31.26 -4.70
C GLN A 57 20.37 31.31 -3.29
N VAL A 58 19.59 30.29 -2.92
CA VAL A 58 18.98 30.15 -1.59
C VAL A 58 19.85 29.30 -0.65
N LYS A 59 19.59 29.35 0.65
CA LYS A 59 20.41 28.66 1.68
C LYS A 59 19.83 27.32 2.14
N ALA A 60 18.87 26.78 1.39
CA ALA A 60 18.23 25.52 1.73
C ALA A 60 19.25 24.38 1.78
N LYS A 61 18.99 23.41 2.64
CA LYS A 61 19.85 22.22 2.80
C LYS A 61 19.15 21.01 2.20
N VAL A 62 19.89 20.10 1.60
CA VAL A 62 19.35 18.84 1.05
C VAL A 62 19.84 17.67 1.89
N GLN A 63 18.92 16.75 2.16
CA GLN A 63 19.19 15.42 2.71
C GLN A 63 18.50 14.40 1.81
N ALA A 64 19.12 13.23 1.60
CA ALA A 64 18.52 12.14 0.84
C ALA A 64 18.68 10.83 1.63
N THR A 65 17.62 10.04 1.72
CA THR A 65 17.66 8.74 2.41
C THR A 65 16.70 7.74 1.76
N LEU A 66 17.04 6.45 1.85
CA LEU A 66 16.14 5.35 1.50
C LEU A 66 15.22 4.96 2.68
N SER A 67 15.45 5.55 3.87
CA SER A 67 14.72 5.24 5.10
C SER A 67 13.55 6.20 5.31
N GLN A 68 12.34 5.67 5.24
CA GLN A 68 11.10 6.42 5.50
C GLN A 68 11.14 7.12 6.87
N ARG A 69 11.46 6.36 7.92
CA ARG A 69 11.46 6.88 9.30
C ARG A 69 12.53 7.96 9.52
N GLU A 70 13.72 7.80 8.94
CA GLU A 70 14.77 8.83 8.99
C GLU A 70 14.31 10.11 8.26
N ALA A 71 13.67 9.95 7.11
CA ALA A 71 13.13 11.08 6.36
C ALA A 71 12.08 11.84 7.16
N ILE A 72 11.21 11.15 7.89
CA ILE A 72 10.12 11.75 8.67
C ILE A 72 10.59 12.31 10.02
N THR A 73 11.70 11.80 10.58
CA THR A 73 12.20 12.25 11.89
C THR A 73 12.43 13.76 11.92
N GLY A 74 11.70 14.45 12.80
CA GLY A 74 11.72 15.91 12.97
C GLY A 74 11.12 16.72 11.80
N ALA A 75 10.42 16.08 10.86
CA ALA A 75 9.78 16.76 9.74
C ALA A 75 8.61 17.65 10.22
N ASN A 76 8.49 18.86 9.69
CA ASN A 76 7.34 19.73 9.90
C ASN A 76 6.23 19.47 8.87
N TYR A 77 6.62 19.04 7.68
CA TYR A 77 5.71 18.68 6.60
C TYR A 77 6.22 17.44 5.91
N VAL A 78 5.30 16.55 5.57
CA VAL A 78 5.59 15.38 4.72
C VAL A 78 4.71 15.47 3.49
N ILE A 79 5.34 15.57 2.33
CA ILE A 79 4.68 15.56 1.04
C ILE A 79 4.81 14.15 0.46
N CYS A 80 3.69 13.50 0.14
CA CYS A 80 3.68 12.12 -0.35
C CYS A 80 3.24 12.05 -1.82
N THR A 81 4.09 11.49 -2.69
CA THR A 81 3.89 11.40 -4.15
C THR A 81 4.23 10.00 -4.68
N ILE A 82 3.95 8.97 -3.89
CA ILE A 82 4.25 7.58 -4.24
C ILE A 82 3.25 6.98 -5.24
N GLN A 83 3.68 5.96 -5.98
CA GLN A 83 2.82 5.07 -6.76
C GLN A 83 3.19 3.62 -6.45
N VAL A 84 2.44 2.98 -5.56
CA VAL A 84 2.71 1.60 -5.13
C VAL A 84 2.41 0.62 -6.27
N GLY A 85 3.40 -0.20 -6.63
CA GLY A 85 3.33 -1.16 -7.72
C GLY A 85 3.67 -0.60 -9.11
N GLY A 86 3.81 0.72 -9.24
CA GLY A 86 4.23 1.40 -10.48
C GLY A 86 3.32 1.15 -11.69
N TYR A 87 3.83 1.48 -12.88
CA TYR A 87 3.16 1.19 -14.16
C TYR A 87 3.11 -0.33 -14.41
N LYS A 88 4.27 -0.99 -14.36
CA LYS A 88 4.38 -2.45 -14.48
C LYS A 88 4.90 -3.03 -13.16
N PRO A 89 4.27 -4.09 -12.61
CA PRO A 89 3.13 -4.82 -13.19
C PRO A 89 1.76 -4.17 -12.87
N ALA A 90 1.65 -3.38 -11.80
CA ALA A 90 0.36 -3.15 -11.16
C ALA A 90 -0.68 -2.41 -12.02
N THR A 91 -0.33 -1.26 -12.60
CA THR A 91 -1.26 -0.49 -13.44
C THR A 91 -1.69 -1.29 -14.67
N VAL A 92 -0.76 -2.01 -15.31
CA VAL A 92 -1.09 -2.86 -16.45
C VAL A 92 -2.06 -3.97 -16.05
N SER A 93 -1.86 -4.62 -14.90
CA SER A 93 -2.80 -5.64 -14.42
C SER A 93 -4.19 -5.07 -14.11
N ASP A 94 -4.26 -3.84 -13.57
CA ASP A 94 -5.50 -3.12 -13.30
C ASP A 94 -6.29 -2.76 -14.58
N PHE A 95 -5.65 -2.80 -15.76
CA PHE A 95 -6.30 -2.62 -17.07
C PHE A 95 -6.58 -3.95 -17.78
N GLU A 96 -5.57 -4.80 -17.90
CA GLU A 96 -5.62 -6.00 -18.73
C GLU A 96 -6.55 -7.05 -18.14
N ILE A 97 -6.60 -7.23 -16.82
CA ILE A 97 -7.50 -8.20 -16.21
C ILE A 97 -8.96 -7.78 -16.41
N PRO A 98 -9.42 -6.56 -16.02
CA PRO A 98 -10.80 -6.15 -16.28
C PRO A 98 -11.21 -6.24 -17.76
N LYS A 99 -10.29 -5.91 -18.67
CA LYS A 99 -10.51 -6.00 -20.12
C LYS A 99 -10.85 -7.42 -20.57
N LYS A 100 -10.24 -8.47 -19.99
CA LYS A 100 -10.59 -9.89 -20.27
C LYS A 100 -12.05 -10.23 -19.92
N TYR A 101 -12.62 -9.55 -18.93
CA TYR A 101 -14.01 -9.76 -18.50
C TYR A 101 -15.02 -8.91 -19.29
N GLY A 102 -14.53 -8.01 -20.14
CA GLY A 102 -15.33 -7.08 -20.94
C GLY A 102 -15.38 -5.67 -20.37
N LEU A 103 -14.65 -5.37 -19.28
CA LEU A 103 -14.63 -4.06 -18.64
C LEU A 103 -13.49 -3.21 -19.20
N ARG A 104 -13.81 -2.26 -20.08
CA ARG A 104 -12.80 -1.38 -20.71
C ARG A 104 -12.74 -0.05 -19.97
N GLN A 105 -11.53 0.41 -19.65
CA GLN A 105 -11.31 1.61 -18.83
C GLN A 105 -10.56 2.68 -19.63
N THR A 106 -10.61 3.93 -19.16
CA THR A 106 -9.81 5.04 -19.71
C THR A 106 -8.61 5.32 -18.81
N ILE A 107 -8.84 5.43 -17.50
CA ILE A 107 -7.86 5.92 -16.53
C ILE A 107 -7.56 4.90 -15.43
N ALA A 108 -8.57 4.27 -14.82
CA ALA A 108 -8.43 3.22 -13.80
C ALA A 108 -7.51 3.59 -12.61
N ASP A 109 -7.40 4.88 -12.26
CA ASP A 109 -6.36 5.39 -11.36
C ASP A 109 -6.86 5.84 -9.98
N THR A 110 -8.16 6.16 -9.85
CA THR A 110 -8.75 6.83 -8.68
C THR A 110 -10.07 6.20 -8.25
N LEU A 111 -11.08 6.18 -9.13
CA LEU A 111 -12.34 5.43 -8.92
C LEU A 111 -12.38 4.20 -9.83
N GLY A 112 -13.47 3.44 -9.80
CA GLY A 112 -13.58 2.19 -10.55
C GLY A 112 -12.73 1.05 -9.98
N VAL A 113 -12.76 -0.10 -10.65
CA VAL A 113 -12.01 -1.30 -10.20
C VAL A 113 -10.51 -1.04 -10.08
N GLY A 114 -9.89 -0.30 -11.02
CA GLY A 114 -8.48 0.06 -10.92
C GLY A 114 -8.18 0.94 -9.71
N GLY A 115 -9.08 1.91 -9.42
CA GLY A 115 -9.03 2.72 -8.20
C GLY A 115 -9.09 1.87 -6.92
N VAL A 116 -10.02 0.90 -6.86
CA VAL A 116 -10.15 -0.03 -5.71
C VAL A 116 -8.84 -0.77 -5.46
N PHE A 117 -8.29 -1.44 -6.48
CA PHE A 117 -7.07 -2.24 -6.32
C PHE A 117 -5.84 -1.39 -6.05
N ARG A 118 -5.75 -0.19 -6.64
CA ARG A 118 -4.69 0.77 -6.32
C ARG A 118 -4.77 1.23 -4.86
N ALA A 119 -5.96 1.51 -4.34
CA ALA A 119 -6.15 1.87 -2.94
C ALA A 119 -5.74 0.71 -2.01
N LEU A 120 -6.16 -0.53 -2.29
CA LEU A 120 -5.78 -1.71 -1.48
C LEU A 120 -4.26 -1.89 -1.37
N ARG A 121 -3.51 -1.63 -2.45
CA ARG A 121 -2.03 -1.65 -2.41
C ARG A 121 -1.44 -0.48 -1.62
N THR A 122 -2.08 0.68 -1.68
CA THR A 122 -1.48 1.95 -1.25
C THR A 122 -1.83 2.33 0.18
N ILE A 123 -3.03 2.00 0.67
CA ILE A 123 -3.49 2.29 2.04
C ILE A 123 -2.52 1.75 3.10
N PRO A 124 -2.01 0.50 3.03
CA PRO A 124 -1.06 -0.01 4.02
C PRO A 124 0.25 0.79 4.06
N VAL A 125 0.70 1.33 2.92
CA VAL A 125 1.92 2.14 2.83
C VAL A 125 1.67 3.54 3.39
N LEU A 126 0.58 4.19 2.98
CA LEU A 126 0.29 5.55 3.42
C LEU A 126 -0.06 5.63 4.92
N THR A 127 -0.77 4.62 5.45
CA THR A 127 -1.03 4.53 6.89
C THR A 127 0.26 4.29 7.68
N SER A 128 1.23 3.54 7.15
CA SER A 128 2.57 3.44 7.76
C SER A 128 3.32 4.77 7.76
N ILE A 129 3.23 5.56 6.68
CA ILE A 129 3.83 6.92 6.62
C ILE A 129 3.17 7.82 7.68
N ALA A 130 1.84 7.81 7.75
CA ALA A 130 1.10 8.58 8.75
C ALA A 130 1.46 8.16 10.18
N ALA A 131 1.66 6.86 10.41
CA ALA A 131 2.09 6.32 11.70
C ALA A 131 3.50 6.81 12.07
N ASP A 132 4.45 6.81 11.14
CA ASP A 132 5.77 7.42 11.36
C ASP A 132 5.70 8.93 11.62
N ILE A 133 4.81 9.66 10.92
CA ILE A 133 4.58 11.09 11.18
C ILE A 133 4.14 11.30 12.63
N ALA A 134 3.15 10.52 13.09
CA ALA A 134 2.65 10.61 14.45
C ALA A 134 3.72 10.35 15.51
N GLN A 135 4.68 9.46 15.22
CA GLN A 135 5.70 9.07 16.20
C GLN A 135 6.97 9.90 16.19
N VAL A 136 7.48 10.24 15.01
CA VAL A 136 8.82 10.85 14.86
C VAL A 136 8.77 12.18 14.12
N GLY A 137 7.62 12.58 13.57
CA GLY A 137 7.43 13.92 13.03
C GLY A 137 7.58 14.99 14.12
N ALA A 138 7.78 16.23 13.70
CA ALA A 138 7.63 17.36 14.60
C ALA A 138 6.19 17.46 15.10
N ARG A 139 5.98 18.19 16.20
CA ARG A 139 4.63 18.52 16.68
C ARG A 139 3.83 19.16 15.55
N ASP A 140 2.59 18.72 15.39
CA ASP A 140 1.65 19.20 14.36
C ASP A 140 2.16 19.01 12.92
N CYS A 141 3.07 18.04 12.70
CA CYS A 141 3.54 17.69 11.36
C CYS A 141 2.37 17.33 10.45
N MET A 142 2.33 17.97 9.28
CA MET A 142 1.21 17.86 8.34
C MET A 142 1.57 16.96 7.16
N LEU A 143 0.70 15.99 6.87
CA LEU A 143 0.77 15.18 5.67
C LEU A 143 0.06 15.89 4.50
N LEU A 144 0.83 16.26 3.49
CA LEU A 144 0.35 16.80 2.20
C LEU A 144 0.36 15.67 1.18
N ASN A 145 -0.77 14.99 1.01
CA ASN A 145 -0.86 13.82 0.14
C ASN A 145 -1.21 14.23 -1.29
N TYR A 146 -0.38 13.83 -2.25
CA TYR A 146 -0.63 13.91 -3.69
C TYR A 146 -0.85 12.52 -4.33
N THR A 147 -0.70 11.46 -3.54
CA THR A 147 -0.89 10.09 -4.03
C THR A 147 -2.36 9.77 -4.20
N ASN A 148 -2.72 9.27 -5.39
CA ASN A 148 -4.01 8.66 -5.68
C ASN A 148 -4.08 7.19 -5.25
N PRO A 149 -5.29 6.68 -4.91
CA PRO A 149 -6.60 7.37 -4.93
C PRO A 149 -6.86 8.27 -3.72
N MET A 150 -6.96 9.59 -3.93
CA MET A 150 -6.90 10.59 -2.86
C MET A 150 -7.96 10.38 -1.76
N ALA A 151 -9.24 10.23 -2.16
CA ALA A 151 -10.34 10.15 -1.21
C ALA A 151 -10.23 8.92 -0.29
N MET A 152 -9.96 7.74 -0.86
CA MET A 152 -9.80 6.50 -0.10
C MET A 152 -8.58 6.55 0.83
N LEU A 153 -7.49 7.15 0.35
CA LEU A 153 -6.25 7.26 1.09
C LEU A 153 -6.33 8.21 2.28
N CYS A 154 -6.85 9.41 2.09
CA CYS A 154 -7.08 10.36 3.18
C CYS A 154 -8.11 9.80 4.19
N TRP A 155 -9.17 9.14 3.71
CA TRP A 155 -10.14 8.51 4.60
C TRP A 155 -9.51 7.40 5.45
N ALA A 156 -8.68 6.55 4.87
CA ALA A 156 -7.97 5.52 5.62
C ALA A 156 -6.98 6.11 6.64
N VAL A 157 -6.25 7.17 6.29
CA VAL A 157 -5.34 7.87 7.22
C VAL A 157 -6.09 8.48 8.41
N ASP A 158 -7.22 9.17 8.16
CA ASP A 158 -8.05 9.74 9.24
C ASP A 158 -8.54 8.64 10.20
N ARG A 159 -9.07 7.54 9.66
CA ARG A 159 -9.59 6.43 10.46
C ARG A 159 -8.53 5.63 11.21
N ALA A 160 -7.37 5.38 10.58
CA ALA A 160 -6.36 4.49 11.13
C ALA A 160 -5.38 5.19 12.08
N VAL A 161 -5.09 6.47 11.86
CA VAL A 161 -4.03 7.19 12.60
C VAL A 161 -4.51 8.55 13.13
N GLY A 162 -5.26 9.32 12.35
CA GLY A 162 -5.83 10.60 12.82
C GLY A 162 -4.80 11.73 12.97
N ILE A 163 -3.85 11.88 12.05
CA ILE A 163 -2.89 13.00 12.00
C ILE A 163 -3.42 14.20 11.19
N PRO A 164 -2.85 15.41 11.37
CA PRO A 164 -3.10 16.52 10.45
C PRO A 164 -2.73 16.14 9.01
N HIS A 165 -3.71 16.17 8.11
CA HIS A 165 -3.49 15.84 6.71
C HIS A 165 -4.46 16.59 5.79
N VAL A 166 -4.04 16.75 4.54
CA VAL A 166 -4.90 17.19 3.44
C VAL A 166 -4.47 16.49 2.16
N GLY A 167 -5.46 16.03 1.40
CA GLY A 167 -5.23 15.52 0.05
C GLY A 167 -5.31 16.63 -0.99
N LEU A 168 -4.35 16.65 -1.91
CA LEU A 168 -4.14 17.73 -2.87
C LEU A 168 -4.25 17.22 -4.30
N CYS A 169 -5.22 17.75 -5.05
CA CYS A 169 -5.37 17.52 -6.48
C CYS A 169 -5.44 18.85 -7.22
N HIS A 170 -4.93 18.89 -8.44
CA HIS A 170 -4.89 20.09 -9.28
C HIS A 170 -6.19 20.32 -10.08
N SER A 171 -7.14 19.37 -10.01
CA SER A 171 -8.37 19.34 -10.80
C SER A 171 -9.18 20.64 -10.71
N VAL A 172 -9.35 21.18 -9.50
CA VAL A 172 -10.15 22.39 -9.28
C VAL A 172 -9.50 23.63 -9.92
N GLN A 173 -8.23 23.92 -9.61
CA GLN A 173 -7.58 25.09 -10.19
C GLN A 173 -7.39 24.94 -11.70
N GLY A 174 -7.03 23.75 -12.18
CA GLY A 174 -6.88 23.47 -13.61
C GLY A 174 -8.17 23.71 -14.39
N THR A 175 -9.28 23.18 -13.90
CA THR A 175 -10.58 23.33 -14.56
C THR A 175 -11.13 24.74 -14.46
N SER A 176 -10.89 25.47 -13.36
CA SER A 176 -11.31 26.88 -13.30
C SER A 176 -10.64 27.75 -14.38
N HIS A 177 -9.34 27.55 -14.64
CA HIS A 177 -8.63 28.22 -15.74
C HIS A 177 -9.13 27.76 -17.11
N GLN A 178 -9.47 26.48 -17.24
CA GLN A 178 -10.02 25.93 -18.47
C GLN A 178 -11.39 26.54 -18.80
N LEU A 179 -12.30 26.60 -17.82
CA LEU A 179 -13.62 27.22 -17.99
C LEU A 179 -13.49 28.71 -18.39
N SER A 180 -12.61 29.46 -17.72
CA SER A 180 -12.34 30.86 -18.07
C SER A 180 -11.90 31.03 -19.53
N ARG A 181 -11.00 30.15 -20.01
CA ARG A 181 -10.53 30.13 -21.40
C ARG A 181 -11.67 29.79 -22.37
N TYR A 182 -12.54 28.85 -22.03
CA TYR A 182 -13.65 28.43 -22.89
C TYR A 182 -14.64 29.56 -23.18
N ILE A 183 -14.90 30.43 -22.20
CA ILE A 183 -15.80 31.58 -22.36
C ILE A 183 -15.07 32.89 -22.67
N GLY A 184 -13.74 32.84 -22.81
CA GLY A 184 -12.93 34.00 -23.19
C GLY A 184 -12.87 35.11 -22.14
N LEU A 185 -12.98 34.77 -20.85
CA LEU A 185 -12.92 35.75 -19.75
C LEU A 185 -11.54 35.75 -19.07
N PRO A 186 -11.06 36.92 -18.59
CA PRO A 186 -9.85 37.00 -17.76
C PRO A 186 -10.00 36.24 -16.45
N TYR A 187 -9.02 35.38 -16.13
CA TYR A 187 -9.11 34.48 -14.98
C TYR A 187 -9.00 35.20 -13.63
N GLU A 188 -8.25 36.29 -13.58
CA GLU A 188 -8.04 37.13 -12.39
C GLU A 188 -9.33 37.74 -11.81
N ASP A 189 -10.38 37.83 -12.63
CA ASP A 189 -11.70 38.35 -12.27
C ASP A 189 -12.73 37.23 -11.99
N ILE A 190 -12.30 35.96 -12.05
CA ILE A 190 -13.15 34.79 -11.82
C ILE A 190 -13.14 34.40 -10.34
N THR A 191 -14.32 34.16 -9.79
CA THR A 191 -14.52 33.59 -8.46
C THR A 191 -15.40 32.36 -8.54
N TYR A 192 -15.10 31.34 -7.75
CA TYR A 192 -15.84 30.07 -7.79
C TYR A 192 -15.96 29.43 -6.41
N LYS A 193 -17.01 28.60 -6.26
CA LYS A 193 -17.21 27.70 -5.12
C LYS A 193 -17.39 26.29 -5.66
N VAL A 194 -16.49 25.40 -5.28
CA VAL A 194 -16.50 23.99 -5.70
C VAL A 194 -16.69 23.08 -4.48
N ALA A 195 -17.45 22.01 -4.62
CA ALA A 195 -17.57 20.99 -3.58
C ALA A 195 -17.99 19.63 -4.14
N GLY A 196 -17.58 18.57 -3.45
CA GLY A 196 -17.95 17.19 -3.75
C GLY A 196 -16.93 16.23 -3.15
N ILE A 197 -16.42 15.30 -3.96
CA ILE A 197 -15.31 14.41 -3.60
C ILE A 197 -14.21 14.52 -4.65
N ASN A 198 -13.00 14.05 -4.34
CA ASN A 198 -11.89 14.04 -5.28
C ASN A 198 -12.31 13.47 -6.64
N HIS A 199 -11.93 14.16 -7.72
CA HIS A 199 -12.25 13.84 -9.12
C HIS A 199 -13.75 13.83 -9.47
N MET A 200 -14.61 14.27 -8.56
CA MET A 200 -16.05 14.39 -8.78
C MET A 200 -16.64 15.47 -7.86
N ALA A 201 -16.01 16.64 -7.91
CA ALA A 201 -16.51 17.87 -7.31
C ALA A 201 -17.09 18.77 -8.40
N PHE A 202 -18.02 19.64 -8.01
CA PHE A 202 -18.80 20.43 -8.96
C PHE A 202 -18.66 21.92 -8.68
N PHE A 203 -18.61 22.73 -9.73
CA PHE A 203 -18.61 24.20 -9.65
C PHE A 203 -20.00 24.70 -9.23
N LEU A 204 -20.31 24.70 -7.93
CA LEU A 204 -21.58 25.20 -7.40
C LEU A 204 -21.80 26.69 -7.68
N LYS A 205 -20.71 27.45 -7.80
CA LYS A 205 -20.68 28.83 -8.30
C LYS A 205 -19.51 29.00 -9.24
N PHE A 206 -19.73 29.73 -10.32
CA PHE A 206 -18.70 30.17 -11.25
C PHE A 206 -19.07 31.56 -11.74
N GLU A 207 -18.39 32.59 -11.23
CA GLU A 207 -18.78 33.99 -11.37
C GLU A 207 -17.64 34.80 -11.99
N TYR A 208 -17.97 35.76 -12.86
CA TYR A 208 -17.05 36.78 -13.37
C TYR A 208 -17.50 38.14 -12.84
N LYS A 209 -16.63 38.86 -12.12
CA LYS A 209 -16.98 40.15 -11.47
C LYS A 209 -18.30 40.07 -10.68
N LYS A 210 -18.49 38.97 -9.93
CA LYS A 210 -19.67 38.65 -9.12
C LYS A 210 -20.97 38.43 -9.89
N GLN A 211 -20.91 38.21 -11.20
CA GLN A 211 -22.04 37.82 -12.03
C GLN A 211 -21.91 36.35 -12.42
N ASP A 212 -23.01 35.61 -12.40
CA ASP A 212 -23.00 34.20 -12.80
C ASP A 212 -22.56 34.02 -14.26
N ALA A 213 -21.51 33.22 -14.46
CA ALA A 213 -20.92 32.95 -15.77
C ALA A 213 -21.43 31.65 -16.39
N TYR A 214 -22.24 30.85 -15.68
CA TYR A 214 -22.86 29.65 -16.24
C TYR A 214 -23.64 29.86 -17.54
N PRO A 215 -24.42 30.95 -17.74
CA PRO A 215 -25.10 31.19 -19.00
C PRO A 215 -24.15 31.16 -20.21
N LEU A 216 -22.90 31.64 -20.06
CA LEU A 216 -21.89 31.61 -21.12
C LEU A 216 -21.39 30.18 -21.38
N LEU A 217 -21.27 29.35 -20.35
CA LEU A 217 -20.94 27.93 -20.51
C LEU A 217 -22.05 27.16 -21.22
N PHE A 218 -23.32 27.44 -20.90
CA PHE A 218 -24.46 26.83 -21.60
C PHE A 218 -24.54 27.26 -23.08
N GLN A 219 -24.17 28.50 -23.42
CA GLN A 219 -24.09 28.92 -24.83
C GLN A 219 -23.06 28.14 -25.65
N LEU A 220 -22.02 27.57 -25.03
CA LEU A 220 -21.07 26.70 -25.73
C LEU A 220 -21.72 25.39 -26.20
N LEU A 221 -22.68 24.86 -25.45
CA LEU A 221 -23.44 23.66 -25.84
C LEU A 221 -24.28 23.90 -27.10
N GLU A 222 -24.84 25.10 -27.27
CA GLU A 222 -25.61 25.47 -28.47
C GLU A 222 -24.73 25.54 -29.73
N LYS A 223 -23.43 25.79 -29.54
CA LYS A 223 -22.44 25.92 -30.63
C LYS A 223 -21.73 24.61 -30.98
N ASN A 224 -22.17 23.47 -30.44
CA ASN A 224 -21.50 22.17 -30.59
C ASN A 224 -20.01 22.23 -30.23
N PHE A 225 -19.69 22.75 -29.03
CA PHE A 225 -18.32 22.87 -28.56
C PHE A 225 -17.56 21.54 -28.63
N PRO A 226 -16.38 21.48 -29.29
CA PRO A 226 -15.76 20.21 -29.67
C PRO A 226 -14.94 19.57 -28.54
N GLN A 227 -14.68 20.28 -27.45
CA GLN A 227 -13.88 19.79 -26.33
C GLN A 227 -14.78 19.39 -25.16
N ASP A 228 -14.27 18.49 -24.33
CA ASP A 228 -14.92 18.09 -23.07
C ASP A 228 -16.38 17.60 -23.19
N LYS A 229 -16.67 16.87 -24.27
CA LYS A 229 -18.03 16.46 -24.63
C LYS A 229 -18.77 15.77 -23.47
N VAL A 230 -18.09 14.89 -22.73
CA VAL A 230 -18.66 14.17 -21.58
C VAL A 230 -19.05 15.13 -20.46
N ARG A 231 -18.16 16.05 -20.08
CA ARG A 231 -18.40 17.00 -18.98
C ARG A 231 -19.47 18.02 -19.32
N PHE A 232 -19.47 18.48 -20.56
CA PHE A 232 -20.51 19.36 -21.08
C PHE A 232 -21.87 18.67 -21.15
N GLU A 233 -21.93 17.40 -21.57
CA GLU A 233 -23.18 16.63 -21.52
C GLU A 233 -23.65 16.41 -20.08
N MET A 234 -22.74 16.09 -19.15
CA MET A 234 -23.09 15.97 -17.73
C MET A 234 -23.56 17.31 -17.15
N MET A 235 -22.94 18.44 -17.51
CA MET A 235 -23.41 19.77 -17.15
C MET A 235 -24.81 20.05 -17.71
N ARG A 236 -25.08 19.69 -18.97
CA ARG A 236 -26.40 19.82 -19.60
C ARG A 236 -27.49 19.12 -18.79
N ARG A 237 -27.20 17.94 -18.23
CA ARG A 237 -28.16 17.12 -17.47
C ARG A 237 -28.27 17.49 -15.99
N THR A 238 -27.17 17.86 -15.37
CA THR A 238 -27.10 18.08 -13.91
C THR A 238 -27.22 19.54 -13.52
N GLY A 239 -26.94 20.46 -14.44
CA GLY A 239 -26.87 21.90 -14.22
C GLY A 239 -25.47 22.42 -13.81
N TYR A 240 -24.49 21.54 -13.57
CA TYR A 240 -23.21 21.92 -12.99
C TYR A 240 -22.02 21.26 -13.69
N PHE A 241 -20.94 22.00 -13.84
CA PHE A 241 -19.70 21.49 -14.43
C PHE A 241 -18.86 20.75 -13.37
N VAL A 242 -18.28 19.59 -13.74
CA VAL A 242 -17.44 18.76 -12.85
C VAL A 242 -15.96 19.11 -12.98
N THR A 243 -15.19 18.92 -11.92
CA THR A 243 -13.77 19.31 -11.87
C THR A 243 -12.84 18.44 -12.71
N GLU A 244 -13.01 17.13 -12.75
CA GLU A 244 -12.06 16.25 -13.44
C GLU A 244 -12.43 16.04 -14.91
N SER A 245 -11.48 15.62 -15.77
CA SER A 245 -11.61 15.55 -17.23
C SER A 245 -12.63 14.54 -17.77
N SER A 246 -12.93 14.66 -19.08
CA SER A 246 -13.94 13.84 -19.76
C SER A 246 -13.62 12.35 -19.74
N GLU A 247 -12.35 11.99 -19.88
CA GLU A 247 -11.93 10.59 -19.80
C GLU A 247 -12.24 9.99 -18.41
N HIS A 248 -11.90 10.68 -17.32
CA HIS A 248 -12.25 10.24 -15.97
C HIS A 248 -13.77 10.15 -15.78
N GLN A 249 -14.51 11.22 -16.10
CA GLN A 249 -15.94 11.24 -15.85
C GLN A 249 -16.68 10.15 -16.64
N SER A 250 -16.23 9.83 -17.87
CA SER A 250 -16.82 8.77 -18.68
C SER A 250 -16.70 7.38 -18.07
N GLU A 251 -15.76 7.19 -17.15
CA GLU A 251 -15.53 5.96 -16.40
C GLU A 251 -16.34 5.94 -15.08
N TYR A 252 -16.59 7.09 -14.47
CA TYR A 252 -17.14 7.19 -13.10
C TYR A 252 -18.66 7.29 -13.03
N VAL A 253 -19.33 7.45 -14.18
CA VAL A 253 -20.78 7.51 -14.28
C VAL A 253 -21.30 6.49 -15.30
N PRO A 254 -22.48 5.91 -15.09
CA PRO A 254 -22.93 4.73 -15.84
C PRO A 254 -23.43 5.02 -17.27
N TYR A 255 -23.20 6.21 -17.82
CA TYR A 255 -23.90 6.70 -19.02
C TYR A 255 -23.08 6.70 -20.30
N PHE A 256 -21.80 6.32 -20.25
CA PHE A 256 -20.87 6.50 -21.37
C PHE A 256 -20.27 5.19 -21.88
N ILE A 257 -19.08 4.81 -21.39
CA ILE A 257 -18.27 3.69 -21.93
C ILE A 257 -19.08 2.37 -22.05
N HIS A 258 -20.04 2.20 -21.14
CA HIS A 258 -20.89 1.01 -20.99
C HIS A 258 -21.93 0.82 -22.09
N HIS A 259 -22.19 1.82 -22.92
CA HIS A 259 -23.20 1.77 -23.97
C HIS A 259 -22.63 1.51 -25.38
N GLY A 260 -21.38 1.06 -25.46
CA GLY A 260 -20.78 0.56 -26.69
C GLY A 260 -20.11 1.62 -27.57
N GLU A 261 -19.64 1.18 -28.74
CA GLU A 261 -18.81 1.97 -29.65
C GLU A 261 -19.47 3.25 -30.16
N GLU A 262 -20.79 3.24 -30.35
CA GLU A 262 -21.51 4.43 -30.83
C GLU A 262 -21.35 5.60 -29.85
N ILE A 263 -21.58 5.36 -28.55
CA ILE A 263 -21.43 6.36 -27.50
C ILE A 263 -19.96 6.75 -27.30
N ILE A 264 -19.05 5.78 -27.34
CA ILE A 264 -17.60 6.05 -27.27
C ILE A 264 -17.15 7.01 -28.37
N ASN A 265 -17.58 6.77 -29.62
CA ASN A 265 -17.24 7.62 -30.75
C ASN A 265 -17.97 8.96 -30.73
N GLN A 266 -19.22 9.01 -30.26
CA GLN A 266 -19.97 10.26 -30.13
C GLN A 266 -19.27 11.26 -29.19
N PHE A 267 -18.74 10.76 -28.07
CA PHE A 267 -18.15 11.56 -27.00
C PHE A 267 -16.61 11.61 -27.00
N ASP A 268 -15.97 11.05 -28.03
CA ASP A 268 -14.50 10.97 -28.19
C ASP A 268 -13.78 10.33 -26.97
N ILE A 269 -14.33 9.25 -26.42
CA ILE A 269 -13.83 8.69 -25.16
C ILE A 269 -12.52 7.91 -25.39
N PRO A 270 -11.40 8.30 -24.76
CA PRO A 270 -10.11 7.69 -25.04
C PRO A 270 -9.86 6.48 -24.14
N LEU A 271 -10.34 5.29 -24.55
CA LEU A 271 -10.02 4.04 -23.85
C LEU A 271 -8.51 3.81 -23.77
N ASP A 272 -8.02 3.16 -22.71
CA ASP A 272 -6.60 2.87 -22.46
C ASP A 272 -5.68 4.11 -22.41
N GLU A 273 -6.22 5.29 -22.09
CA GLU A 273 -5.48 6.56 -22.08
C GLU A 273 -4.34 6.58 -21.06
N TYR A 274 -4.58 6.10 -19.84
CA TYR A 274 -3.54 6.12 -18.82
C TYR A 274 -2.35 5.23 -19.16
N ILE A 275 -2.59 4.08 -19.80
CA ILE A 275 -1.55 3.19 -20.32
C ILE A 275 -0.67 3.93 -21.32
N ARG A 276 -1.26 4.59 -22.33
CA ARG A 276 -0.52 5.39 -23.31
C ARG A 276 0.25 6.53 -22.66
N ARG A 277 -0.34 7.21 -21.68
CA ARG A 277 0.29 8.29 -20.93
C ARG A 277 1.54 7.79 -20.18
N CYS A 278 1.44 6.67 -19.47
CA CYS A 278 2.58 6.05 -18.81
C CYS A 278 3.70 5.67 -19.78
N GLU A 279 3.36 5.09 -20.93
CA GLU A 279 4.37 4.72 -21.94
C GLU A 279 5.07 5.94 -22.54
N SER A 280 4.33 7.02 -22.79
CA SER A 280 4.89 8.28 -23.27
C SER A 280 5.88 8.86 -22.24
N ILE A 281 5.48 8.95 -20.96
CA ILE A 281 6.31 9.45 -19.87
C ILE A 281 7.58 8.60 -19.70
N ILE A 282 7.48 7.27 -19.75
CA ILE A 282 8.64 6.38 -19.61
C ILE A 282 9.60 6.53 -20.80
N LYS A 283 9.09 6.72 -22.01
CA LYS A 283 9.93 6.96 -23.21
C LYS A 283 10.70 8.27 -23.11
N THR A 284 10.09 9.33 -22.58
CA THR A 284 10.75 10.63 -22.44
C THR A 284 11.64 10.72 -21.20
N TRP A 285 11.36 9.93 -20.16
CA TRP A 285 12.10 9.93 -18.90
C TRP A 285 13.61 9.86 -19.07
N LYS A 286 14.13 8.89 -19.85
CA LYS A 286 15.59 8.74 -20.04
C LYS A 286 16.24 9.97 -20.65
N LYS A 287 15.51 10.67 -21.54
CA LYS A 287 15.98 11.91 -22.16
C LYS A 287 15.95 13.07 -21.16
N GLU A 288 14.90 13.17 -20.36
CA GLU A 288 14.77 14.17 -19.31
C GLU A 288 15.79 13.97 -18.19
N GLU A 289 16.00 12.72 -17.76
CA GLU A 289 17.04 12.31 -16.82
C GLU A 289 18.43 12.67 -17.36
N ALA A 290 18.75 12.32 -18.61
CA ALA A 290 20.03 12.69 -19.22
C ALA A 290 20.20 14.21 -19.34
N ALA A 291 19.14 14.95 -19.70
CA ALA A 291 19.17 16.42 -19.74
C ALA A 291 19.34 17.05 -18.34
N LEU A 292 18.70 16.47 -17.32
CA LEU A 292 18.81 16.89 -15.93
C LEU A 292 20.16 16.51 -15.31
N LEU A 293 20.80 15.44 -15.74
CA LEU A 293 22.11 15.01 -15.25
C LEU A 293 23.27 15.68 -16.00
N GLY A 294 23.16 15.88 -17.32
CA GLY A 294 24.23 16.40 -18.20
C GLY A 294 25.41 15.42 -18.35
N GLU A 295 26.04 15.36 -19.52
CA GLU A 295 27.19 14.45 -19.77
C GLU A 295 28.41 14.77 -18.88
N ASP A 296 28.58 16.03 -18.45
CA ASP A 296 29.67 16.50 -17.58
C ASP A 296 29.20 17.06 -16.22
N GLN A 297 28.00 16.71 -15.74
CA GLN A 297 27.37 17.36 -14.57
C GLN A 297 27.10 18.89 -14.72
N GLY A 298 27.25 19.45 -15.93
CA GLY A 298 27.16 20.89 -16.24
C GLY A 298 25.86 21.38 -16.91
N GLY A 299 24.77 20.59 -16.91
CA GLY A 299 23.49 21.01 -17.52
C GLY A 299 22.77 22.09 -16.70
N ASP A 300 22.37 23.20 -17.34
CA ASP A 300 21.58 24.26 -16.70
C ASP A 300 20.16 23.77 -16.37
N ILE A 301 19.65 24.14 -15.18
CA ILE A 301 18.28 23.82 -14.78
C ILE A 301 17.37 25.02 -15.03
N THR A 302 16.32 24.81 -15.82
CA THR A 302 15.28 25.83 -15.98
C THR A 302 14.43 25.89 -14.73
N ILE A 303 14.39 27.07 -14.11
CA ILE A 303 13.44 27.44 -13.06
C ILE A 303 12.26 28.10 -13.74
N ASN A 304 11.10 27.44 -13.68
CA ASN A 304 9.86 28.02 -14.18
C ASN A 304 9.30 28.99 -13.15
N ALA A 305 8.43 29.89 -13.60
CA ALA A 305 7.58 30.65 -12.69
C ALA A 305 6.82 29.68 -11.76
N ARG A 306 6.55 30.12 -10.53
CA ARG A 306 5.83 29.31 -9.55
C ARG A 306 4.56 28.73 -10.16
N SER A 307 4.38 27.43 -9.97
CA SER A 307 3.18 26.74 -10.41
C SER A 307 2.01 27.04 -9.47
N MET A 308 0.84 26.48 -9.80
CA MET A 308 -0.38 26.59 -9.00
C MET A 308 -0.56 25.38 -8.06
N GLU A 309 0.51 24.65 -7.75
CA GLU A 309 0.47 23.53 -6.82
C GLU A 309 0.29 24.01 -5.37
N TYR A 310 -0.69 23.44 -4.68
CA TYR A 310 -1.11 23.93 -3.35
C TYR A 310 -0.07 23.71 -2.25
N GLY A 311 0.75 22.66 -2.32
CA GLY A 311 1.64 22.28 -1.23
C GLY A 311 2.59 23.39 -0.80
N SER A 312 3.16 24.14 -1.75
CA SER A 312 4.05 25.27 -1.45
C SER A 312 3.31 26.43 -0.76
N SER A 313 2.10 26.75 -1.24
CA SER A 313 1.25 27.82 -0.70
C SER A 313 0.71 27.48 0.69
N ILE A 314 0.37 26.21 0.95
CA ILE A 314 -0.03 25.72 2.28
C ILE A 314 1.10 25.93 3.28
N ILE A 315 2.31 25.45 2.95
CA ILE A 315 3.49 25.56 3.81
C ILE A 315 3.79 27.03 4.11
N ARG A 316 3.80 27.89 3.08
CA ARG A 316 4.02 29.34 3.25
C ARG A 316 2.97 29.94 4.18
N SER A 317 1.69 29.78 3.86
CA SER A 317 0.60 30.45 4.59
C SER A 317 0.57 30.04 6.07
N HIS A 318 0.85 28.75 6.35
CA HIS A 318 0.95 28.25 7.72
C HIS A 318 2.17 28.82 8.47
N VAL A 319 3.31 29.02 7.80
CA VAL A 319 4.52 29.59 8.41
C VAL A 319 4.41 31.10 8.62
N THR A 320 3.84 31.83 7.66
CA THR A 320 3.88 33.30 7.63
C THR A 320 2.61 33.95 8.18
N ASN A 321 1.54 33.18 8.37
CA ASN A 321 0.20 33.69 8.63
C ASN A 321 -0.30 34.68 7.55
N ASP A 322 0.13 34.48 6.30
CA ASP A 322 -0.42 35.17 5.12
C ASP A 322 -1.45 34.24 4.47
N PRO A 323 -2.76 34.42 4.73
CA PRO A 323 -3.72 33.35 4.47
C PRO A 323 -3.96 33.09 2.98
N CYS A 324 -4.23 31.83 2.63
CA CYS A 324 -4.67 31.45 1.30
C CYS A 324 -5.88 30.50 1.34
N VAL A 325 -6.57 30.35 0.21
CA VAL A 325 -7.62 29.35 0.04
C VAL A 325 -7.15 28.29 -0.93
N ILE A 326 -7.28 27.03 -0.52
CA ILE A 326 -7.01 25.85 -1.36
C ILE A 326 -8.25 24.98 -1.40
N TYR A 327 -8.38 24.14 -2.42
CA TYR A 327 -9.41 23.10 -2.45
C TYR A 327 -8.78 21.79 -2.01
N GLY A 328 -9.16 21.32 -0.83
CA GLY A 328 -8.51 20.24 -0.12
C GLY A 328 -9.44 19.07 0.13
N ASN A 329 -8.86 17.87 0.10
CA ASN A 329 -9.54 16.63 0.43
C ASN A 329 -9.39 16.34 1.92
N VAL A 330 -10.51 16.38 2.65
CA VAL A 330 -10.56 16.34 4.12
C VAL A 330 -11.73 15.49 4.63
N PRO A 331 -11.68 14.99 5.87
CA PRO A 331 -12.80 14.25 6.46
C PRO A 331 -14.08 15.10 6.56
N ASN A 332 -15.20 14.54 6.10
CA ASN A 332 -16.51 15.17 6.17
C ASN A 332 -17.06 15.10 7.60
N ARG A 333 -16.89 16.18 8.36
CA ARG A 333 -17.44 16.34 9.72
C ARG A 333 -18.52 17.42 9.71
N GLY A 334 -19.58 17.17 8.94
CA GLY A 334 -20.70 18.11 8.72
C GLY A 334 -20.44 19.19 7.67
N LEU A 335 -19.36 19.08 6.88
CA LEU A 335 -19.01 20.07 5.85
C LEU A 335 -20.00 20.03 4.68
N ILE A 336 -20.26 18.83 4.16
CA ILE A 336 -21.32 18.55 3.20
C ILE A 336 -22.38 17.68 3.88
N THR A 337 -23.53 18.26 4.18
CA THR A 337 -24.48 17.71 5.16
C THR A 337 -25.32 16.56 4.63
N ASN A 338 -25.46 16.43 3.31
CA ASN A 338 -26.18 15.33 2.65
C ASN A 338 -25.25 14.30 1.99
N LEU A 339 -23.97 14.27 2.39
CA LEU A 339 -23.05 13.16 2.11
C LEU A 339 -22.73 12.40 3.39
N GLN A 340 -22.24 11.16 3.24
CA GLN A 340 -21.85 10.31 4.36
C GLN A 340 -20.86 11.02 5.29
N GLN A 341 -21.07 10.90 6.60
CA GLN A 341 -20.14 11.46 7.58
C GLN A 341 -18.87 10.60 7.67
N GLY A 342 -17.74 11.27 7.87
CA GLY A 342 -16.41 10.66 7.89
C GLY A 342 -15.82 10.32 6.52
N CYS A 343 -16.58 10.37 5.42
CA CYS A 343 -16.00 10.21 4.08
C CYS A 343 -15.06 11.37 3.74
N CYS A 344 -14.15 11.19 2.79
CA CYS A 344 -13.28 12.27 2.34
C CYS A 344 -13.99 13.14 1.29
N VAL A 345 -14.14 14.43 1.57
CA VAL A 345 -14.77 15.43 0.69
C VAL A 345 -13.75 16.46 0.21
N GLU A 346 -13.98 17.00 -0.99
CA GLU A 346 -13.18 18.08 -1.56
C GLU A 346 -13.94 19.40 -1.41
N VAL A 347 -13.39 20.30 -0.60
CA VAL A 347 -14.01 21.59 -0.23
C VAL A 347 -12.96 22.70 -0.16
N PRO A 348 -13.35 23.99 -0.23
CA PRO A 348 -12.44 25.09 0.06
C PRO A 348 -12.00 25.05 1.52
N CYS A 349 -10.70 25.22 1.73
CA CYS A 349 -10.04 25.28 3.02
C CYS A 349 -9.26 26.59 3.11
N LEU A 350 -9.51 27.37 4.16
CA LEU A 350 -8.65 28.49 4.53
C LEU A 350 -7.38 27.92 5.18
N ILE A 351 -6.23 28.44 4.79
CA ILE A 351 -4.93 28.10 5.37
C ILE A 351 -4.32 29.36 5.97
N ASP A 352 -3.98 29.32 7.25
CA ASP A 352 -3.25 30.35 7.99
C ASP A 352 -2.39 29.68 9.08
N ALA A 353 -1.89 30.42 10.08
CA ALA A 353 -1.08 29.84 11.15
C ALA A 353 -1.83 28.84 12.07
N ALA A 354 -3.17 28.77 12.02
CA ALA A 354 -3.96 27.75 12.71
C ALA A 354 -4.05 26.43 11.92
N GLY A 355 -3.51 26.38 10.70
CA GLY A 355 -3.47 25.21 9.85
C GLY A 355 -4.62 25.18 8.85
N ILE A 356 -5.13 23.97 8.59
CA ILE A 356 -6.18 23.74 7.59
C ILE A 356 -7.56 23.96 8.23
N GLN A 357 -8.35 24.87 7.67
CA GLN A 357 -9.69 25.18 8.14
C GLN A 357 -10.71 24.95 7.02
N PRO A 358 -11.31 23.75 6.94
CA PRO A 358 -12.32 23.43 5.92
C PRO A 358 -13.60 24.24 6.07
N THR A 359 -14.19 24.64 4.95
CA THR A 359 -15.37 25.50 4.93
C THR A 359 -16.65 24.69 4.83
N TYR A 360 -17.67 25.07 5.60
CA TYR A 360 -19.02 24.52 5.50
C TYR A 360 -19.67 24.80 4.14
N ILE A 361 -20.24 23.76 3.52
CA ILE A 361 -20.94 23.83 2.24
C ILE A 361 -22.44 23.75 2.42
N GLY A 362 -22.91 22.89 3.33
CA GLY A 362 -24.30 22.51 3.46
C GLY A 362 -24.67 21.39 2.50
N ASN A 363 -25.91 21.39 2.00
CA ASN A 363 -26.37 20.37 1.06
C ASN A 363 -25.81 20.66 -0.34
N LEU A 364 -25.25 19.63 -0.99
CA LEU A 364 -25.15 19.64 -2.44
C LEU A 364 -26.54 19.54 -3.05
N PRO A 365 -26.76 20.06 -4.28
CA PRO A 365 -27.93 19.73 -5.07
C PRO A 365 -28.19 18.21 -5.10
N PRO A 366 -29.43 17.73 -4.93
CA PRO A 366 -29.70 16.30 -4.71
C PRO A 366 -29.12 15.35 -5.76
N GLN A 367 -29.15 15.75 -7.03
CA GLN A 367 -28.59 14.97 -8.14
C GLN A 367 -27.06 14.86 -8.07
N LEU A 368 -26.37 15.90 -7.59
CA LEU A 368 -24.92 15.87 -7.41
C LEU A 368 -24.55 15.02 -6.19
N ALA A 369 -25.30 15.15 -5.10
CA ALA A 369 -25.13 14.31 -3.92
C ALA A 369 -25.32 12.82 -4.26
N ALA A 370 -26.31 12.49 -5.09
CA ALA A 370 -26.56 11.12 -5.55
C ALA A 370 -25.39 10.57 -6.37
N ILE A 371 -24.85 11.36 -7.31
CA ILE A 371 -23.67 10.98 -8.10
C ILE A 371 -22.42 10.80 -7.22
N CYS A 372 -22.20 11.69 -6.24
CA CYS A 372 -21.14 11.50 -5.25
C CYS A 372 -21.34 10.23 -4.44
N ALA A 373 -22.56 9.95 -3.97
CA ALA A 373 -22.88 8.82 -3.13
C ALA A 373 -22.59 7.47 -3.79
N THR A 374 -22.85 7.32 -5.10
CA THR A 374 -22.55 6.06 -5.81
C THR A 374 -21.07 5.71 -5.77
N ASN A 375 -20.18 6.71 -5.76
CA ASN A 375 -18.75 6.49 -5.67
C ASN A 375 -18.24 6.44 -4.22
N ILE A 376 -18.83 7.21 -3.30
CA ILE A 376 -18.52 7.13 -1.86
C ILE A 376 -18.75 5.71 -1.33
N ASN A 377 -19.80 5.02 -1.80
CA ASN A 377 -20.08 3.63 -1.38
C ASN A 377 -18.90 2.68 -1.71
N VAL A 378 -18.31 2.82 -2.90
CA VAL A 378 -17.13 2.06 -3.33
C VAL A 378 -15.92 2.39 -2.46
N GLN A 379 -15.69 3.68 -2.22
CA GLN A 379 -14.60 4.17 -1.38
C GLN A 379 -14.71 3.63 0.06
N ALA A 380 -15.90 3.69 0.65
CA ALA A 380 -16.18 3.22 2.01
C ALA A 380 -15.86 1.73 2.17
N LEU A 381 -16.34 0.90 1.22
CA LEU A 381 -16.11 -0.55 1.23
C LEU A 381 -14.64 -0.89 0.98
N THR A 382 -13.96 -0.14 0.13
CA THR A 382 -12.50 -0.33 -0.10
C THR A 382 -11.68 0.02 1.13
N VAL A 383 -12.01 1.13 1.81
CA VAL A 383 -11.36 1.50 3.08
C VAL A 383 -11.65 0.44 4.15
N GLU A 384 -12.88 -0.09 4.21
CA GLU A 384 -13.17 -1.19 5.13
C GLU A 384 -12.39 -2.46 4.81
N ALA A 385 -12.31 -2.85 3.53
CA ALA A 385 -11.51 -3.98 3.11
C ALA A 385 -10.04 -3.81 3.55
N ALA A 386 -9.45 -2.65 3.30
CA ALA A 386 -8.06 -2.37 3.66
C ALA A 386 -7.80 -2.40 5.17
N LEU A 387 -8.71 -1.84 5.98
CA LEU A 387 -8.50 -1.72 7.43
C LEU A 387 -8.86 -3.01 8.18
N THR A 388 -9.90 -3.73 7.75
CA THR A 388 -10.33 -4.99 8.40
C THR A 388 -9.72 -6.24 7.79
N LYS A 389 -9.10 -6.11 6.62
CA LYS A 389 -8.52 -7.21 5.82
C LYS A 389 -9.56 -8.24 5.37
N LYS A 390 -10.84 -7.88 5.41
CA LYS A 390 -11.92 -8.74 4.93
C LYS A 390 -11.99 -8.69 3.42
N ARG A 391 -11.64 -9.82 2.79
CA ARG A 391 -11.69 -9.99 1.34
C ARG A 391 -13.07 -9.73 0.77
N GLU A 392 -14.14 -10.04 1.53
CA GLU A 392 -15.51 -9.85 1.06
C GLU A 392 -15.82 -8.40 0.64
N HIS A 393 -15.27 -7.43 1.37
CA HIS A 393 -15.50 -6.01 1.10
C HIS A 393 -14.87 -5.54 -0.21
N ILE A 394 -13.87 -6.26 -0.75
CA ILE A 394 -13.34 -5.99 -2.10
C ILE A 394 -14.42 -6.26 -3.13
N TYR A 395 -15.09 -7.42 -3.06
CA TYR A 395 -16.16 -7.74 -3.99
C TYR A 395 -17.33 -6.79 -3.87
N HIS A 396 -17.71 -6.44 -2.63
CA HIS A 396 -18.78 -5.47 -2.40
C HIS A 396 -18.42 -4.10 -3.01
N ALA A 397 -17.18 -3.63 -2.88
CA ALA A 397 -16.75 -2.36 -3.45
C ALA A 397 -16.87 -2.38 -4.98
N VAL A 398 -16.33 -3.41 -5.64
CA VAL A 398 -16.35 -3.54 -7.11
C VAL A 398 -17.77 -3.82 -7.62
N MET A 399 -18.62 -4.51 -6.86
CA MET A 399 -20.03 -4.72 -7.19
C MET A 399 -20.83 -3.41 -7.19
N MET A 400 -20.52 -2.49 -6.27
CA MET A 400 -21.21 -1.21 -6.13
C MET A 400 -20.71 -0.14 -7.10
N ASP A 401 -19.59 -0.41 -7.79
CA ASP A 401 -19.01 0.51 -8.76
C ASP A 401 -19.92 0.68 -10.00
N PRO A 402 -20.31 1.92 -10.38
CA PRO A 402 -21.23 2.15 -11.49
C PRO A 402 -20.77 1.56 -12.83
N HIS A 403 -19.46 1.57 -13.09
CA HIS A 403 -18.91 1.01 -14.32
C HIS A 403 -19.08 -0.51 -14.33
N THR A 404 -18.64 -1.15 -13.25
CA THR A 404 -18.68 -2.59 -13.14
C THR A 404 -20.13 -3.11 -13.13
N ALA A 405 -21.01 -2.46 -12.37
CA ALA A 405 -22.42 -2.83 -12.23
C ALA A 405 -23.23 -2.73 -13.53
N THR A 406 -22.80 -1.89 -14.49
CA THR A 406 -23.48 -1.75 -15.79
C THR A 406 -23.00 -2.74 -16.83
N GLN A 407 -21.78 -3.26 -16.72
CA GLN A 407 -21.17 -4.10 -17.76
C GLN A 407 -21.07 -5.59 -17.40
N LEU A 408 -20.93 -5.92 -16.11
CA LEU A 408 -20.62 -7.28 -15.67
C LEU A 408 -21.75 -7.89 -14.83
N THR A 409 -21.93 -9.20 -14.97
CA THR A 409 -22.77 -9.99 -14.04
C THR A 409 -22.01 -10.21 -12.73
N LEU A 410 -22.72 -10.46 -11.63
CA LEU A 410 -22.12 -10.71 -10.31
C LEU A 410 -21.02 -11.79 -10.35
N ASP A 411 -21.24 -12.91 -11.03
CA ASP A 411 -20.23 -13.97 -11.15
C ASP A 411 -18.96 -13.51 -11.89
N LYS A 412 -19.10 -12.66 -12.90
CA LYS A 412 -17.95 -12.06 -13.59
C LYS A 412 -17.22 -11.08 -12.71
N ILE A 413 -17.93 -10.30 -11.89
CA ILE A 413 -17.34 -9.36 -10.94
C ILE A 413 -16.47 -10.11 -9.93
N TRP A 414 -17.01 -11.17 -9.32
CA TRP A 414 -16.26 -11.99 -8.36
C TRP A 414 -15.04 -12.63 -9.00
N ALA A 415 -15.20 -13.28 -10.16
CA ALA A 415 -14.09 -13.91 -10.86
C ALA A 415 -12.99 -12.91 -11.26
N MET A 416 -13.36 -11.71 -11.72
CA MET A 416 -12.41 -10.64 -12.03
C MET A 416 -11.67 -10.16 -10.79
N CYS A 417 -12.38 -9.98 -9.66
CA CYS A 417 -11.75 -9.62 -8.40
C CYS A 417 -10.78 -10.69 -7.92
N ASP A 418 -11.13 -11.97 -8.02
CA ASP A 418 -10.23 -13.07 -7.67
C ASP A 418 -8.95 -13.04 -8.49
N GLU A 419 -9.06 -12.91 -9.81
CA GLU A 419 -7.90 -12.86 -10.70
C GLU A 419 -7.02 -11.63 -10.40
N LEU A 420 -7.61 -10.48 -10.11
CA LEU A 420 -6.89 -9.27 -9.69
C LEU A 420 -6.19 -9.46 -8.34
N ILE A 421 -6.88 -10.01 -7.34
CA ILE A 421 -6.30 -10.29 -6.01
C ILE A 421 -5.11 -11.23 -6.17
N GLU A 422 -5.31 -12.35 -6.87
CA GLU A 422 -4.25 -13.32 -7.13
C GLU A 422 -3.08 -12.68 -7.85
N GLU A 423 -3.31 -11.92 -8.92
CA GLU A 423 -2.26 -11.26 -9.69
C GLU A 423 -1.45 -10.28 -8.84
N HIS A 424 -2.13 -9.45 -8.05
CA HIS A 424 -1.43 -8.54 -7.14
C HIS A 424 -0.68 -9.28 -6.03
N GLN A 425 -1.19 -10.42 -5.56
CA GLN A 425 -0.48 -11.34 -4.66
C GLN A 425 0.77 -11.96 -5.29
N ARG A 426 0.73 -12.34 -6.58
CA ARG A 426 1.92 -12.79 -7.32
C ARG A 426 3.01 -11.72 -7.30
N ASN A 427 2.60 -10.45 -7.35
CA ASN A 427 3.48 -9.28 -7.39
C ASN A 427 3.84 -8.74 -5.99
N GLY A 428 3.48 -9.44 -4.91
CA GLY A 428 3.88 -9.10 -3.54
C GLY A 428 2.99 -8.08 -2.83
N PHE A 429 1.76 -7.87 -3.31
CA PHE A 429 0.75 -7.02 -2.68
C PHE A 429 -0.48 -7.83 -2.24
N LEU A 430 -1.35 -7.28 -1.39
CA LEU A 430 -2.63 -7.91 -1.02
C LEU A 430 -2.48 -9.31 -0.35
N GLY A 431 -1.33 -9.64 0.21
CA GLY A 431 -1.08 -10.94 0.86
C GLY A 431 -1.96 -11.18 2.09
N GLU A 432 -2.47 -10.11 2.69
CA GLU A 432 -3.42 -10.12 3.80
C GLU A 432 -4.83 -10.59 3.42
N PHE A 433 -5.18 -10.62 2.12
CA PHE A 433 -6.50 -11.03 1.64
C PHE A 433 -6.54 -12.51 1.26
N ALA A 434 -6.26 -13.37 2.24
CA ALA A 434 -6.42 -14.81 2.10
C ALA A 434 -7.90 -15.16 1.88
N PRO A 435 -8.20 -16.27 1.18
CA PRO A 435 -9.57 -16.72 1.01
C PRO A 435 -10.17 -17.14 2.36
N THR A 436 -11.39 -16.71 2.65
CA THR A 436 -12.07 -17.11 3.89
C THR A 436 -12.55 -18.56 3.75
N ILE A 437 -11.99 -19.46 4.57
CA ILE A 437 -12.29 -20.90 4.57
C ILE A 437 -13.56 -21.22 5.37
N ALA A 438 -13.92 -20.38 6.35
CA ALA A 438 -15.03 -20.63 7.24
C ALA A 438 -16.36 -20.04 6.73
N SER A 439 -17.34 -20.92 6.46
CA SER A 439 -18.74 -20.52 6.29
C SER A 439 -19.34 -20.19 7.66
N THR A 440 -19.61 -18.92 7.91
CA THR A 440 -20.31 -18.43 9.11
C THR A 440 -21.83 -18.47 8.94
N GLY A 441 -22.33 -19.05 7.83
CA GLY A 441 -23.73 -18.93 7.41
C GLY A 441 -24.12 -17.54 6.84
N ARG A 442 -23.29 -16.50 7.04
CA ARG A 442 -23.41 -15.18 6.40
C ARG A 442 -22.38 -14.95 5.27
N THR A 443 -21.32 -15.76 5.21
CA THR A 443 -20.19 -15.64 4.27
C THR A 443 -20.29 -16.49 3.00
N ALA A 444 -21.51 -16.94 2.62
CA ALA A 444 -21.75 -17.58 1.32
C ALA A 444 -21.37 -16.69 0.11
N ALA A 445 -21.21 -15.38 0.34
CA ALA A 445 -20.71 -14.44 -0.64
C ALA A 445 -19.17 -14.49 -0.75
N GLY A 446 -18.65 -15.45 -1.53
CA GLY A 446 -17.51 -15.14 -2.39
C GLY A 446 -16.30 -16.05 -2.43
N THR A 447 -16.08 -16.92 -1.44
CA THR A 447 -15.06 -17.99 -1.53
C THR A 447 -15.41 -19.24 -0.72
N SER A 448 -16.44 -19.19 0.14
CA SER A 448 -16.74 -20.25 1.12
C SER A 448 -17.11 -21.60 0.50
N ASP A 449 -17.54 -21.61 -0.75
CA ASP A 449 -18.01 -22.81 -1.43
C ASP A 449 -16.99 -23.31 -2.46
N ARG A 450 -15.85 -22.65 -2.64
CA ARG A 450 -14.82 -23.13 -3.56
C ARG A 450 -13.98 -24.20 -2.89
N VAL A 451 -13.66 -25.24 -3.65
CA VAL A 451 -12.67 -26.24 -3.24
C VAL A 451 -11.30 -25.59 -3.21
N ILE A 452 -10.58 -25.67 -2.11
CA ILE A 452 -9.28 -25.01 -1.94
C ILE A 452 -8.20 -26.05 -2.20
N ALA A 453 -7.38 -25.86 -3.22
CA ALA A 453 -6.20 -26.67 -3.46
C ALA A 453 -4.96 -25.89 -3.00
N GLN A 454 -4.14 -26.46 -2.13
CA GLN A 454 -2.92 -25.87 -1.60
C GLN A 454 -1.75 -26.80 -1.80
N ALA A 455 -0.66 -26.27 -2.36
CA ALA A 455 0.57 -27.04 -2.56
C ALA A 455 1.59 -26.74 -1.45
N GLU A 456 2.25 -27.79 -1.00
CA GLU A 456 3.36 -27.74 -0.06
C GLU A 456 4.47 -28.67 -0.52
N LEU A 457 5.73 -28.30 -0.31
CA LEU A 457 6.85 -29.21 -0.59
C LEU A 457 6.72 -30.45 0.31
N LYS A 458 6.77 -31.66 -0.26
CA LYS A 458 6.79 -32.91 0.52
C LYS A 458 8.13 -33.04 1.25
N GLU A 459 9.21 -32.80 0.54
CA GLU A 459 10.57 -32.77 1.08
C GLU A 459 11.25 -31.44 0.75
N GLU A 460 12.21 -31.08 1.57
CA GLU A 460 12.96 -29.85 1.35
C GLU A 460 13.94 -29.97 0.22
N LEU A 461 14.12 -28.87 -0.49
CA LEU A 461 15.17 -28.79 -1.47
C LEU A 461 16.47 -28.42 -0.79
N VAL A 462 17.51 -29.20 -1.06
CA VAL A 462 18.86 -28.94 -0.56
C VAL A 462 19.33 -27.62 -1.15
N GLN A 463 19.94 -26.77 -0.33
CA GLN A 463 20.51 -25.50 -0.77
C GLN A 463 22.01 -25.66 -1.04
N ASN A 464 22.50 -25.18 -2.19
CA ASN A 464 23.92 -25.18 -2.55
C ASN A 464 24.62 -23.94 -1.96
N GLY A 465 24.80 -23.93 -0.64
CA GLY A 465 25.51 -22.83 0.04
C GLY A 465 24.84 -21.46 -0.18
N ALA A 466 25.62 -20.46 -0.59
CA ALA A 466 25.12 -19.11 -0.88
C ALA A 466 24.53 -18.95 -2.30
N GLU A 467 24.61 -19.99 -3.13
CA GLU A 467 24.39 -19.90 -4.60
C GLU A 467 22.97 -20.29 -5.05
N GLY A 468 22.06 -20.57 -4.12
CA GLY A 468 20.64 -20.88 -4.41
C GLY A 468 20.27 -22.35 -4.12
N ILE A 469 19.09 -22.77 -4.59
CA ILE A 469 18.60 -24.15 -4.41
C ILE A 469 19.38 -25.09 -5.32
N ALA A 470 19.76 -26.27 -4.81
CA ALA A 470 20.42 -27.30 -5.60
C ALA A 470 19.54 -27.72 -6.78
N ALA A 471 20.12 -27.79 -7.98
CA ALA A 471 19.41 -28.19 -9.18
C ALA A 471 18.79 -29.58 -8.96
N VAL A 472 17.48 -29.67 -9.16
CA VAL A 472 16.71 -30.91 -9.13
C VAL A 472 15.87 -30.95 -10.39
N GLU A 473 15.73 -32.12 -10.99
CA GLU A 473 14.91 -32.30 -12.18
C GLU A 473 13.42 -32.25 -11.84
N ASN A 474 13.06 -32.74 -10.65
CA ASN A 474 11.69 -32.79 -10.16
C ASN A 474 11.65 -32.60 -8.64
N VAL A 475 10.54 -32.05 -8.14
CA VAL A 475 10.23 -31.91 -6.71
C VAL A 475 8.95 -32.67 -6.38
N GLU A 476 8.90 -33.23 -5.18
CA GLU A 476 7.66 -33.80 -4.67
C GLU A 476 6.88 -32.74 -3.87
N VAL A 477 5.62 -32.56 -4.22
CA VAL A 477 4.70 -31.64 -3.54
C VAL A 477 3.48 -32.39 -3.04
N ASN A 478 3.06 -32.11 -1.82
CA ASN A 478 1.76 -32.49 -1.30
C ASN A 478 0.75 -31.42 -1.72
N VAL A 479 -0.26 -31.82 -2.47
CA VAL A 479 -1.40 -30.95 -2.79
C VAL A 479 -2.58 -31.37 -1.96
N SER A 480 -2.92 -30.55 -0.97
CA SER A 480 -4.08 -30.70 -0.11
C SER A 480 -5.28 -30.00 -0.74
N ILE A 481 -6.37 -30.72 -0.91
CA ILE A 481 -7.59 -30.26 -1.58
C ILE A 481 -8.73 -30.33 -0.58
N THR A 482 -9.19 -29.18 -0.11
CA THR A 482 -10.24 -29.04 0.91
C THR A 482 -11.54 -28.67 0.24
N ASN A 483 -12.59 -29.47 0.42
CA ASN A 483 -13.93 -29.18 -0.09
C ASN A 483 -14.83 -28.67 1.04
N PRO A 484 -15.07 -27.35 1.14
CA PRO A 484 -15.93 -26.79 2.17
C PRO A 484 -17.44 -26.96 1.88
N ARG A 485 -17.81 -27.52 0.71
CA ARG A 485 -19.22 -27.70 0.30
C ARG A 485 -19.92 -28.78 1.12
N LYS A 486 -21.26 -28.76 1.07
CA LYS A 486 -22.12 -29.82 1.62
C LYS A 486 -22.25 -31.05 0.71
N GLU A 487 -21.73 -30.97 -0.51
CA GLU A 487 -21.76 -32.04 -1.51
C GLU A 487 -20.33 -32.40 -1.92
N ALA A 488 -20.12 -33.65 -2.34
CA ALA A 488 -18.84 -34.09 -2.88
C ALA A 488 -18.51 -33.31 -4.17
N TYR A 489 -17.22 -33.10 -4.42
CA TYR A 489 -16.76 -32.38 -5.60
C TYR A 489 -15.60 -33.10 -6.28
N ASP A 490 -15.72 -33.31 -7.59
CA ASP A 490 -14.63 -33.84 -8.41
C ASP A 490 -13.65 -32.72 -8.79
N ALA A 491 -12.69 -32.47 -7.92
CA ALA A 491 -11.70 -31.44 -8.11
C ALA A 491 -10.76 -31.81 -9.26
N SER A 492 -10.74 -31.00 -10.33
CA SER A 492 -9.81 -31.16 -11.46
C SER A 492 -8.94 -29.92 -11.64
N PHE A 493 -7.62 -30.09 -11.67
CA PHE A 493 -6.66 -29.01 -11.87
C PHE A 493 -5.34 -29.52 -12.46
N LYS A 494 -4.51 -28.61 -12.95
CA LYS A 494 -3.17 -28.89 -13.45
C LYS A 494 -2.16 -28.36 -12.46
N VAL A 495 -1.14 -29.15 -12.16
CA VAL A 495 0.01 -28.71 -11.39
C VAL A 495 1.15 -28.46 -12.36
N ILE A 496 1.60 -27.21 -12.38
CA ILE A 496 2.57 -26.72 -13.36
C ILE A 496 3.68 -25.99 -12.63
N SER A 497 4.92 -26.27 -12.97
CA SER A 497 6.04 -25.46 -12.49
C SER A 497 6.27 -24.26 -13.39
N ARG A 498 6.50 -23.11 -12.78
CA ARG A 498 6.84 -21.86 -13.46
C ARG A 498 8.12 -21.29 -12.85
N THR A 499 9.03 -20.79 -13.68
CA THR A 499 10.20 -20.03 -13.25
C THR A 499 9.79 -18.72 -12.56
N HIS A 500 10.73 -18.04 -11.90
CA HIS A 500 10.46 -16.77 -11.22
C HIS A 500 9.82 -15.69 -12.13
N ASP A 501 10.19 -15.68 -13.42
CA ASP A 501 9.65 -14.79 -14.45
C ASP A 501 8.36 -15.32 -15.14
N GLY A 502 7.76 -16.39 -14.60
CA GLY A 502 6.45 -16.89 -15.01
C GLY A 502 6.45 -17.86 -16.21
N ARG A 503 7.61 -18.16 -16.81
CA ARG A 503 7.71 -19.15 -17.89
C ARG A 503 7.41 -20.56 -17.36
N GLN A 504 6.55 -21.27 -18.07
CA GLN A 504 6.23 -22.65 -17.73
C GLN A 504 7.44 -23.56 -17.98
N VAL A 505 7.75 -24.40 -17.00
CA VAL A 505 8.72 -25.50 -17.09
C VAL A 505 8.02 -26.70 -17.72
N ASN A 506 8.76 -27.50 -18.49
CA ASN A 506 8.22 -28.73 -19.09
C ASN A 506 7.67 -29.65 -18.00
N GLY A 507 6.48 -30.21 -18.23
CA GLY A 507 5.76 -31.04 -17.26
C GLY A 507 4.46 -30.39 -16.80
N VAL A 508 3.35 -31.07 -17.03
CA VAL A 508 2.02 -30.72 -16.51
C VAL A 508 1.47 -31.96 -15.86
N VAL A 509 1.15 -31.88 -14.57
CA VAL A 509 0.55 -33.00 -13.84
C VAL A 509 -0.95 -32.73 -13.72
N PRO A 510 -1.81 -33.40 -14.52
CA PRO A 510 -3.24 -33.31 -14.30
C PRO A 510 -3.62 -34.05 -13.02
N VAL A 511 -4.45 -33.42 -12.21
CA VAL A 511 -4.96 -33.95 -10.96
C VAL A 511 -6.47 -33.93 -11.03
N THR A 512 -7.07 -35.11 -10.91
CA THR A 512 -8.52 -35.24 -10.67
C THR A 512 -8.71 -36.04 -9.38
N VAL A 513 -9.49 -35.51 -8.46
CA VAL A 513 -9.74 -36.07 -7.14
C VAL A 513 -11.19 -35.84 -6.73
N PRO A 514 -11.98 -36.89 -6.45
CA PRO A 514 -13.22 -36.75 -5.71
C PRO A 514 -12.89 -36.34 -4.27
N VAL A 515 -13.38 -35.19 -3.84
CA VAL A 515 -13.21 -34.67 -2.48
C VAL A 515 -14.58 -34.67 -1.81
N PRO A 516 -14.83 -35.52 -0.79
CA PRO A 516 -16.10 -35.52 -0.07
C PRO A 516 -16.42 -34.17 0.57
N ALA A 517 -17.70 -33.97 0.87
CA ALA A 517 -18.18 -32.76 1.54
C ALA A 517 -17.49 -32.54 2.89
N GLY A 518 -16.93 -31.36 3.12
CA GLY A 518 -16.27 -30.99 4.37
C GLY A 518 -14.90 -31.64 4.60
N GLU A 519 -14.34 -32.38 3.64
CA GLU A 519 -13.09 -33.12 3.79
C GLU A 519 -11.90 -32.47 3.08
N THR A 520 -10.70 -32.84 3.51
CA THR A 520 -9.42 -32.53 2.86
C THR A 520 -8.76 -33.80 2.37
N ILE A 521 -8.44 -33.86 1.08
CA ILE A 521 -7.66 -34.96 0.47
C ILE A 521 -6.29 -34.43 0.06
N THR A 522 -5.22 -35.11 0.49
CA THR A 522 -3.85 -34.77 0.09
C THR A 522 -3.33 -35.77 -0.93
N LYS A 523 -2.82 -35.29 -2.07
CA LYS A 523 -2.07 -36.08 -3.05
C LYS A 523 -0.62 -35.63 -3.14
N THR A 524 0.30 -36.57 -3.04
CA THR A 524 1.70 -36.31 -3.36
C THR A 524 1.92 -36.40 -4.87
N LEU A 525 2.48 -35.36 -5.47
CA LEU A 525 2.75 -35.24 -6.89
C LEU A 525 4.22 -34.95 -7.13
N ARG A 526 4.76 -35.49 -8.21
CA ARG A 526 6.11 -35.17 -8.68
C ARG A 526 6.01 -34.14 -9.80
N VAL A 527 6.56 -32.95 -9.59
CA VAL A 527 6.46 -31.81 -10.51
C VAL A 527 7.85 -31.43 -10.96
N SER A 528 8.03 -31.18 -12.25
CA SER A 528 9.32 -30.81 -12.82
C SER A 528 9.82 -29.49 -12.25
N ALA A 529 11.11 -29.34 -12.05
CA ALA A 529 11.72 -28.11 -11.56
C ALA A 529 12.57 -27.46 -12.67
N PRO A 530 12.67 -26.12 -12.70
CA PRO A 530 13.51 -25.45 -13.69
C PRO A 530 14.99 -25.83 -13.52
N ALA A 531 15.74 -25.79 -14.63
CA ALA A 531 17.16 -26.12 -14.63
C ALA A 531 18.01 -25.17 -13.77
N GLU A 532 17.59 -23.91 -13.64
CA GLU A 532 18.22 -22.92 -12.76
C GLU A 532 17.25 -22.54 -11.63
N LEU A 533 17.66 -22.80 -10.38
CA LEU A 533 16.84 -22.57 -9.17
C LEU A 533 17.39 -21.45 -8.28
N LYS A 534 18.24 -20.57 -8.83
CA LYS A 534 18.90 -19.49 -8.07
C LYS A 534 17.91 -18.53 -7.42
N GLU A 535 16.83 -18.18 -8.12
CA GLU A 535 15.79 -17.26 -7.64
C GLU A 535 14.56 -17.98 -7.08
N GLY A 536 14.60 -19.32 -7.06
CA GLY A 536 13.44 -20.15 -6.78
C GLY A 536 12.51 -20.30 -7.98
N PHE A 537 11.39 -20.97 -7.74
CA PHE A 537 10.36 -21.24 -8.74
C PHE A 537 9.02 -21.45 -8.06
N ARG A 538 7.94 -21.47 -8.84
CA ARG A 538 6.58 -21.66 -8.34
C ARG A 538 6.03 -22.98 -8.84
N VAL A 539 5.32 -23.69 -7.98
CA VAL A 539 4.41 -24.77 -8.37
C VAL A 539 3.01 -24.17 -8.36
N ALA A 540 2.50 -23.88 -9.55
CA ALA A 540 1.20 -23.30 -9.78
C ALA A 540 0.11 -24.39 -9.80
N LEU A 541 -1.00 -24.12 -9.11
CA LEU A 541 -2.19 -24.96 -9.11
C LEU A 541 -3.22 -24.30 -10.03
N GLU A 542 -3.26 -24.72 -11.29
CA GLU A 542 -4.16 -24.16 -12.29
C GLU A 542 -5.48 -24.93 -12.32
N PRO A 543 -6.55 -24.37 -11.76
CA PRO A 543 -7.81 -25.09 -11.64
C PRO A 543 -8.45 -25.30 -13.02
N GLY A 544 -9.03 -26.49 -13.23
CA GLY A 544 -9.78 -26.82 -14.44
C GLY A 544 -11.17 -26.17 -14.48
N THR A 545 -11.65 -25.72 -13.32
CA THR A 545 -12.94 -25.06 -13.12
C THR A 545 -12.77 -23.86 -12.18
N ARG A 546 -13.68 -22.88 -12.23
CA ARG A 546 -13.64 -21.72 -11.31
C ARG A 546 -14.06 -22.05 -9.88
N ASP A 547 -14.56 -23.26 -9.68
CA ASP A 547 -14.97 -23.82 -8.40
C ASP A 547 -13.79 -24.18 -7.50
N ILE A 548 -12.58 -24.26 -8.06
CA ILE A 548 -11.37 -24.55 -7.30
C ILE A 548 -10.53 -23.28 -7.19
N LEU A 549 -10.08 -22.98 -5.98
CA LEU A 549 -9.13 -21.93 -5.69
C LEU A 549 -7.75 -22.56 -5.46
N GLY A 550 -6.80 -22.27 -6.36
CA GLY A 550 -5.43 -22.77 -6.28
C GLY A 550 -4.52 -21.82 -5.49
N LEU A 551 -3.97 -22.31 -4.39
CA LEU A 551 -2.92 -21.64 -3.62
C LEU A 551 -1.56 -22.15 -4.08
N ASP A 552 -0.92 -21.37 -4.94
CA ASP A 552 0.37 -21.68 -5.51
C ASP A 552 1.47 -21.81 -4.43
N LEU A 553 2.32 -22.81 -4.58
CA LEU A 553 3.51 -22.97 -3.75
C LEU A 553 4.66 -22.19 -4.36
N VAL A 554 5.16 -21.19 -3.63
CA VAL A 554 6.34 -20.43 -4.01
C VAL A 554 7.56 -21.02 -3.29
N ILE A 555 8.46 -21.62 -4.06
CA ILE A 555 9.71 -22.21 -3.57
C ILE A 555 10.81 -21.18 -3.79
N ARG A 556 11.44 -20.71 -2.73
CA ARG A 556 12.58 -19.77 -2.80
C ARG A 556 13.70 -20.25 -1.89
N PRO A 557 14.97 -20.00 -2.25
CA PRO A 557 16.08 -20.27 -1.35
C PRO A 557 15.91 -19.44 -0.07
N ARG A 558 15.96 -20.11 1.09
CA ARG A 558 16.06 -19.42 2.38
C ARG A 558 17.49 -18.89 2.51
N LYS A 559 17.69 -17.66 2.97
CA LYS A 559 19.06 -17.19 3.21
C LYS A 559 19.55 -17.80 4.52
N VAL A 560 20.63 -18.56 4.45
CA VAL A 560 21.31 -19.13 5.62
C VAL A 560 22.06 -18.01 6.35
N LEU A 561 21.79 -17.83 7.64
CA LEU A 561 22.53 -16.87 8.46
C LEU A 561 23.91 -17.42 8.75
N SER A 562 24.93 -16.55 8.70
CA SER A 562 26.28 -16.87 9.10
C SER A 562 26.71 -15.88 10.17
N VAL A 563 27.09 -16.38 11.34
CA VAL A 563 27.69 -15.58 12.44
C VAL A 563 29.22 -15.72 12.48
N LYS A 564 29.82 -16.21 11.39
CA LYS A 564 31.25 -16.51 11.31
C LYS A 564 32.12 -15.25 11.37
N ASP A 565 31.77 -14.23 10.58
CA ASP A 565 32.65 -13.08 10.32
C ASP A 565 32.13 -11.78 10.95
N ALA A 566 30.83 -11.68 11.23
CA ALA A 566 30.21 -10.51 11.85
C ALA A 566 28.87 -10.87 12.54
N PRO A 567 28.39 -10.03 13.49
CA PRO A 567 27.05 -10.18 14.06
C PRO A 567 25.94 -10.11 12.99
N ALA A 568 24.96 -11.00 13.09
CA ALA A 568 23.77 -10.97 12.24
C ALA A 568 22.72 -10.04 12.85
N LYS A 569 22.48 -8.88 12.22
CA LYS A 569 21.52 -7.87 12.72
C LYS A 569 20.12 -8.08 12.16
N PHE A 570 19.10 -7.82 12.99
CA PHE A 570 17.70 -7.93 12.63
C PHE A 570 16.85 -6.82 13.22
N ALA A 571 15.70 -6.60 12.59
CA ALA A 571 14.66 -5.71 13.09
C ALA A 571 13.28 -6.25 12.70
N LEU A 572 12.40 -6.34 13.69
CA LEU A 572 10.97 -6.52 13.53
C LEU A 572 10.30 -5.15 13.54
N ASN A 573 9.62 -4.83 12.44
CA ASN A 573 8.84 -3.61 12.32
C ASN A 573 7.34 -3.94 12.37
N LEU A 574 6.62 -3.43 13.36
CA LEU A 574 5.16 -3.53 13.46
C LEU A 574 4.53 -2.19 13.07
N HIS A 575 3.67 -2.19 12.04
CA HIS A 575 3.05 -0.96 11.55
C HIS A 575 4.04 0.16 11.17
N GLY A 576 5.25 -0.21 10.72
CA GLY A 576 6.34 0.73 10.41
C GLY A 576 7.23 1.08 11.61
N PHE A 577 6.87 0.63 12.81
CA PHE A 577 7.61 0.93 14.04
C PHE A 577 8.63 -0.15 14.37
N PRO A 578 9.90 0.21 14.64
CA PRO A 578 10.93 -0.74 15.10
C PRO A 578 10.60 -1.30 16.47
N ALA A 579 9.76 -2.33 16.47
CA ALA A 579 9.17 -2.88 17.69
C ALA A 579 10.18 -3.78 18.42
N VAL A 580 11.02 -4.50 17.66
CA VAL A 580 12.15 -5.26 18.21
C VAL A 580 13.35 -5.14 17.28
N GLY A 581 14.48 -4.64 17.77
CA GLY A 581 15.76 -4.65 17.03
C GLY A 581 16.74 -5.58 17.72
N GLY A 582 17.72 -6.12 17.00
CA GLY A 582 18.71 -6.98 17.66
C GLY A 582 19.86 -7.46 16.81
N GLU A 583 20.76 -8.17 17.46
CA GLU A 583 21.89 -8.82 16.81
C GLU A 583 22.16 -10.19 17.41
N ILE A 584 22.67 -11.09 16.56
CA ILE A 584 23.10 -12.43 16.92
C ILE A 584 24.60 -12.52 16.71
N THR A 585 25.33 -12.84 17.76
CA THR A 585 26.80 -12.86 17.78
C THR A 585 27.29 -14.23 18.23
N LYS A 586 28.30 -14.77 17.55
CA LYS A 586 28.99 -15.98 17.98
C LYS A 586 29.90 -15.67 19.16
N LEU A 587 29.85 -16.50 20.19
CA LEU A 587 30.78 -16.48 21.33
C LEU A 587 31.67 -17.73 21.32
N ASP A 588 32.75 -17.67 22.09
CA ASP A 588 33.63 -18.82 22.30
C ASP A 588 32.89 -19.98 23.00
N GLY A 589 33.36 -21.20 22.74
CA GLY A 589 32.81 -22.42 23.35
C GLY A 589 31.47 -22.86 22.78
N GLY A 590 31.16 -22.53 21.52
CA GLY A 590 29.93 -23.01 20.85
C GLY A 590 28.65 -22.28 21.28
N ARG A 591 28.75 -21.08 21.86
CA ARG A 591 27.61 -20.30 22.34
C ARG A 591 27.22 -19.19 21.37
N LEU A 592 25.95 -18.77 21.44
CA LEU A 592 25.43 -17.60 20.73
C LEU A 592 24.92 -16.58 21.75
N SER A 593 25.18 -15.29 21.47
CA SER A 593 24.55 -14.18 22.15
C SER A 593 23.50 -13.55 21.25
N PHE A 594 22.30 -13.34 21.79
CA PHE A 594 21.22 -12.64 21.15
C PHE A 594 20.91 -11.40 21.96
N THR A 595 21.04 -10.23 21.35
CA THR A 595 20.64 -8.97 21.98
C THR A 595 19.35 -8.53 21.32
N PHE A 596 18.28 -8.42 22.11
CA PHE A 596 16.98 -7.92 21.69
C PHE A 596 16.71 -6.60 22.39
N ARG A 597 16.41 -5.56 21.62
CA ARG A 597 15.92 -4.28 22.10
C ARG A 597 14.45 -4.18 21.74
N VAL A 598 13.59 -4.32 22.73
CA VAL A 598 12.13 -4.29 22.58
C VAL A 598 11.63 -2.91 22.94
N GLN A 599 10.86 -2.31 22.03
CA GLN A 599 10.13 -1.08 22.28
C GLN A 599 8.70 -1.42 22.72
N ASP A 600 8.37 -1.12 23.97
CA ASP A 600 7.06 -1.35 24.57
C ASP A 600 6.77 -0.23 25.57
N SER A 601 5.89 0.68 25.18
CA SER A 601 5.52 1.87 25.94
C SER A 601 4.45 1.63 27.01
N ASN A 602 3.85 0.44 27.07
CA ASN A 602 2.73 0.11 27.97
C ASN A 602 3.15 -0.82 29.11
N ILE A 603 4.45 -0.96 29.38
CA ILE A 603 4.92 -1.80 30.46
C ILE A 603 4.51 -1.20 31.81
N VAL A 604 3.46 -1.78 32.39
CA VAL A 604 3.13 -1.61 33.79
C VAL A 604 4.08 -2.52 34.60
N THR A 605 4.89 -1.92 35.48
CA THR A 605 5.83 -2.63 36.36
C THR A 605 5.12 -3.32 37.53
N ASP A 606 3.98 -3.97 37.30
CA ASP A 606 3.26 -4.72 38.34
C ASP A 606 3.74 -6.19 38.37
N ALA A 607 4.25 -6.63 39.51
CA ALA A 607 4.71 -8.00 39.72
C ALA A 607 3.58 -9.05 39.68
N LYS A 608 2.31 -8.64 39.77
CA LYS A 608 1.16 -9.55 39.86
C LYS A 608 0.59 -10.01 38.51
N GLN A 609 1.05 -9.48 37.38
CA GLN A 609 0.59 -9.84 36.04
C GLN A 609 1.77 -10.03 35.07
N PRO A 610 2.46 -11.18 35.07
CA PRO A 610 3.63 -11.39 34.20
C PRO A 610 3.27 -11.53 32.71
N TRP A 611 2.02 -11.88 32.39
CA TRP A 611 1.55 -12.22 31.03
C TRP A 611 1.03 -11.05 30.20
N THR A 612 0.92 -9.85 30.78
CA THR A 612 0.47 -8.63 30.09
C THR A 612 1.63 -7.85 29.47
N ARG A 613 2.81 -8.47 29.37
CA ARG A 613 4.03 -7.84 28.85
C ARG A 613 4.40 -8.42 27.51
N SER A 614 5.10 -7.62 26.72
CA SER A 614 5.72 -8.09 25.49
C SER A 614 6.62 -9.31 25.77
N SER A 615 6.42 -10.40 25.05
CA SER A 615 7.24 -11.61 25.11
C SER A 615 7.89 -11.86 23.77
N LEU A 616 9.07 -12.47 23.79
CA LEU A 616 9.74 -12.90 22.56
C LEU A 616 9.69 -14.42 22.47
N GLU A 617 9.37 -14.92 21.29
CA GLU A 617 9.41 -16.33 20.96
C GLU A 617 10.45 -16.54 19.88
N LEU A 618 11.47 -17.33 20.21
CA LEU A 618 12.56 -17.63 19.29
C LEU A 618 12.35 -19.02 18.71
N PHE A 619 12.50 -19.15 17.40
CA PHE A 619 12.35 -20.39 16.67
C PHE A 619 13.66 -20.68 15.95
N PHE A 620 14.32 -21.75 16.36
CA PHE A 620 15.56 -22.21 15.77
C PHE A 620 15.32 -23.51 15.02
N SER A 621 15.92 -23.64 13.85
CA SER A 621 15.95 -24.93 13.19
C SER A 621 17.29 -25.23 12.54
N ARG A 622 17.72 -26.49 12.71
CA ARG A 622 18.97 -27.01 12.13
C ARG A 622 18.89 -27.13 10.60
N LYS A 623 17.68 -27.35 10.09
CA LYS A 623 17.31 -27.53 8.67
C LYS A 623 15.91 -26.97 8.48
N SER A 624 15.48 -26.70 7.26
CA SER A 624 14.22 -25.99 7.00
C SER A 624 12.93 -26.78 7.39
N LYS A 625 13.04 -28.11 7.64
CA LYS A 625 12.04 -29.08 8.20
C LYS A 625 12.64 -29.92 9.36
N GLY A 626 13.41 -29.30 10.25
CA GLY A 626 13.88 -29.95 11.48
C GLY A 626 12.90 -29.75 12.64
N GLU A 627 13.10 -30.47 13.74
CA GLU A 627 12.54 -30.07 15.03
C GLU A 627 12.87 -28.59 15.27
N ILE A 628 11.84 -27.80 15.51
CA ILE A 628 11.98 -26.39 15.80
C ILE A 628 12.14 -26.27 17.31
N THR A 629 13.29 -25.77 17.74
CA THR A 629 13.46 -25.39 19.13
C THR A 629 12.75 -24.06 19.34
N GLN A 630 11.63 -24.08 20.06
CA GLN A 630 10.89 -22.88 20.43
C GLN A 630 11.20 -22.48 21.87
N ILE A 631 11.64 -21.24 22.05
CA ILE A 631 12.04 -20.67 23.33
C ILE A 631 11.25 -19.40 23.59
N PHE A 632 10.54 -19.37 24.72
CA PHE A 632 9.84 -18.19 25.21
C PHE A 632 10.79 -17.38 26.10
N LEU A 633 11.04 -16.14 25.76
CA LEU A 633 11.75 -15.19 26.61
C LEU A 633 10.71 -14.27 27.26
N LEU A 634 10.59 -14.40 28.57
CA LEU A 634 9.67 -13.61 29.36
C LEU A 634 10.46 -12.56 30.16
N PRO A 635 10.26 -11.25 29.89
CA PRO A 635 10.87 -10.20 30.69
C PRO A 635 10.27 -10.17 32.09
N ALA A 636 11.12 -9.95 33.09
CA ALA A 636 10.71 -9.85 34.48
C ALA A 636 10.39 -8.40 34.87
N PRO A 637 9.65 -8.16 35.99
CA PRO A 637 9.42 -6.82 36.49
C PRO A 637 10.75 -6.13 36.84
N LYS A 638 10.76 -4.80 37.00
CA LYS A 638 11.96 -4.07 37.44
C LYS A 638 12.46 -4.63 38.78
N GLY A 639 13.66 -5.24 38.76
CA GLY A 639 14.28 -5.93 39.91
C GLY A 639 14.05 -7.45 39.96
N GLY A 640 13.26 -8.03 39.06
CA GLY A 640 13.08 -9.48 38.91
C GLY A 640 14.05 -10.10 37.89
N LYS A 641 14.15 -11.44 37.89
CA LYS A 641 14.98 -12.20 36.96
C LYS A 641 14.15 -12.66 35.75
N PRO A 642 14.52 -12.31 34.50
CA PRO A 642 13.80 -12.77 33.31
C PRO A 642 13.97 -14.29 33.17
N VAL A 643 13.03 -14.95 32.49
CA VAL A 643 13.04 -16.42 32.34
C VAL A 643 12.97 -16.84 30.87
N ALA A 644 13.69 -17.91 30.54
CA ALA A 644 13.63 -18.58 29.26
C ALA A 644 12.91 -19.93 29.43
N LEU A 645 11.74 -20.09 28.84
CA LEU A 645 10.92 -21.29 28.95
C LEU A 645 10.92 -22.10 27.65
N ARG A 646 10.86 -23.43 27.77
CA ARG A 646 10.64 -24.30 26.61
C ARG A 646 9.15 -24.37 26.28
N ALA A 647 8.84 -24.23 24.99
CA ALA A 647 7.47 -24.41 24.50
C ALA A 647 6.92 -25.79 24.84
N GLY A 648 5.63 -25.86 25.19
CA GLY A 648 4.93 -27.11 25.50
C GLY A 648 5.13 -27.66 26.92
N THR A 649 6.24 -27.35 27.59
CA THR A 649 6.47 -27.77 28.99
C THR A 649 6.45 -26.63 30.00
N LEU A 650 6.67 -25.38 29.56
CA LEU A 650 6.76 -24.18 30.41
C LEU A 650 7.83 -24.29 31.54
N GLU A 651 8.82 -25.15 31.36
CA GLU A 651 9.95 -25.31 32.28
C GLU A 651 11.09 -24.35 31.92
N GLU A 652 11.77 -23.79 32.93
CA GLU A 652 12.97 -22.95 32.74
C GLU A 652 14.09 -23.79 32.13
N ILE A 653 14.74 -23.28 31.08
CA ILE A 653 15.79 -24.01 30.35
C ILE A 653 17.14 -23.80 31.08
N PRO A 654 17.73 -24.84 31.70
CA PRO A 654 19.03 -24.71 32.37
C PRO A 654 20.13 -24.42 31.35
N GLY A 655 21.03 -23.50 31.66
CA GLY A 655 22.17 -23.15 30.79
C GLY A 655 21.89 -22.02 29.79
N ILE A 656 20.68 -21.44 29.78
CA ILE A 656 20.43 -20.15 29.13
C ILE A 656 20.68 -19.03 30.15
N GLU A 657 21.64 -18.17 29.85
CA GLU A 657 21.91 -16.96 30.61
C GLU A 657 21.05 -15.84 30.02
N LEU A 658 20.20 -15.21 30.84
CA LEU A 658 19.30 -14.15 30.42
C LEU A 658 19.53 -12.92 31.29
N THR A 659 19.90 -11.80 30.67
CA THR A 659 20.00 -10.50 31.33
C THR A 659 19.01 -9.52 30.72
N GLN A 660 18.50 -8.61 31.56
CA GLN A 660 17.54 -7.61 31.15
C GLN A 660 17.98 -6.24 31.64
N ALA A 661 17.93 -5.24 30.77
CA ALA A 661 18.12 -3.84 31.11
C ALA A 661 16.86 -3.06 30.74
N TRP A 662 16.35 -2.27 31.68
CA TRP A 662 15.17 -1.43 31.47
C TRP A 662 15.55 -0.12 30.78
N GLU A 663 14.78 0.26 29.75
CA GLU A 663 14.94 1.51 29.02
C GLU A 663 13.66 2.37 29.13
N PRO A 664 13.72 3.69 28.92
CA PRO A 664 12.55 4.56 29.05
C PRO A 664 11.35 4.20 28.16
N LEU A 665 11.58 3.50 27.05
CA LEU A 665 10.56 3.12 26.06
C LEU A 665 10.50 1.60 25.84
N GLY A 666 10.98 0.80 26.80
CA GLY A 666 10.95 -0.67 26.72
C GLY A 666 12.07 -1.34 27.50
N TYR A 667 12.69 -2.37 26.93
CA TYR A 667 13.78 -3.10 27.57
C TYR A 667 14.72 -3.73 26.55
N THR A 668 15.95 -3.98 26.98
CA THR A 668 16.90 -4.84 26.28
C THR A 668 16.96 -6.19 27.00
N LEU A 669 16.78 -7.28 26.27
CA LEU A 669 17.06 -8.66 26.70
C LEU A 669 18.32 -9.14 26.00
N GLN A 670 19.28 -9.64 26.76
CA GLN A 670 20.41 -10.37 26.22
C GLN A 670 20.32 -11.84 26.64
N VAL A 671 20.29 -12.72 25.65
CA VAL A 671 20.29 -14.18 25.82
C VAL A 671 21.67 -14.69 25.45
N VAL A 672 22.29 -15.51 26.29
CA VAL A 672 23.45 -16.32 25.91
C VAL A 672 23.09 -17.79 26.09
N ALA A 673 23.23 -18.56 25.01
CA ALA A 673 22.88 -19.97 25.01
C ALA A 673 23.89 -20.80 24.20
N PRO A 674 24.27 -22.00 24.68
CA PRO A 674 24.92 -23.03 23.87
C PRO A 674 24.09 -23.36 22.61
N LYS A 675 24.76 -23.50 21.46
CA LYS A 675 24.10 -23.84 20.18
C LYS A 675 23.28 -25.12 20.28
N GLU A 676 23.77 -26.10 21.03
CA GLU A 676 23.12 -27.40 21.23
C GLU A 676 21.76 -27.26 21.93
N LEU A 677 21.65 -26.36 22.91
CA LEU A 677 20.39 -26.07 23.60
C LEU A 677 19.36 -25.38 22.70
N LEU A 678 19.83 -24.70 21.64
CA LEU A 678 19.00 -24.11 20.60
C LEU A 678 18.67 -25.11 19.49
N GLY A 679 19.11 -26.37 19.60
CA GLY A 679 18.98 -27.38 18.53
C GLY A 679 19.85 -27.09 17.31
N LEU A 680 20.88 -26.25 17.47
CA LEU A 680 21.85 -25.89 16.43
C LEU A 680 23.09 -26.78 16.52
N ASP A 681 23.78 -26.93 15.39
CA ASP A 681 25.02 -27.68 15.33
C ASP A 681 26.18 -26.87 15.93
N ALA A 682 26.83 -27.43 16.96
CA ALA A 682 28.00 -26.86 17.65
C ALA A 682 29.08 -26.34 16.68
N ALA A 683 29.36 -27.13 15.64
CA ALA A 683 30.42 -26.89 14.68
C ALA A 683 30.00 -25.96 13.53
N SER A 684 28.69 -25.73 13.36
CA SER A 684 28.18 -24.87 12.29
C SER A 684 28.06 -23.43 12.73
N ASP A 685 28.60 -22.51 11.94
CA ASP A 685 28.32 -21.07 12.06
C ASP A 685 27.10 -20.63 11.26
N LYS A 686 26.40 -21.60 10.68
CA LYS A 686 25.28 -21.42 9.77
C LYS A 686 24.00 -22.07 10.28
N PHE A 687 22.90 -21.31 10.31
CA PHE A 687 21.60 -21.80 10.78
C PHE A 687 20.43 -20.96 10.23
N LEU A 688 19.21 -21.47 10.42
CA LEU A 688 17.96 -20.76 10.17
C LEU A 688 17.41 -20.22 11.50
N PHE A 689 16.88 -19.01 11.47
CA PHE A 689 16.35 -18.34 12.65
C PHE A 689 15.13 -17.49 12.30
N ASP A 690 14.04 -17.76 13.00
CA ASP A 690 12.83 -16.97 12.98
C ASP A 690 12.55 -16.46 14.40
N MET A 691 12.02 -15.24 14.51
CA MET A 691 11.63 -14.66 15.78
C MET A 691 10.22 -14.09 15.67
N TYR A 692 9.41 -14.39 16.66
CA TYR A 692 8.10 -13.83 16.86
C TYR A 692 8.17 -12.94 18.10
N ALA A 693 7.60 -11.74 18.01
CA ALA A 693 7.40 -10.90 19.18
C ALA A 693 5.90 -10.73 19.38
N ASN A 694 5.42 -11.14 20.55
CA ASN A 694 4.07 -10.85 20.99
C ASN A 694 4.15 -9.57 21.83
N LEU A 695 3.63 -8.46 21.31
CA LEU A 695 3.69 -7.19 22.03
C LEU A 695 2.30 -6.83 22.56
N SER A 696 2.19 -6.64 23.86
CA SER A 696 0.97 -6.18 24.53
C SER A 696 0.73 -4.67 24.38
N ALA A 697 1.66 -3.97 23.73
CA ALA A 697 1.75 -2.52 23.74
C ALA A 697 0.71 -1.75 22.91
N LEU A 698 -0.19 -2.38 22.16
CA LEU A 698 -1.04 -1.69 21.18
C LEU A 698 -2.55 -1.60 21.52
N GLY A 699 -2.94 -1.87 22.76
CA GLY A 699 -4.31 -1.62 23.25
C GLY A 699 -5.31 -2.68 22.79
N GLU A 700 -5.74 -3.54 23.72
CA GLU A 700 -6.81 -4.55 23.62
C GLU A 700 -6.81 -5.53 22.43
N ALA A 701 -5.77 -5.58 21.61
CA ALA A 701 -5.52 -6.68 20.68
C ALA A 701 -4.08 -7.18 20.84
N HIS A 702 -3.92 -8.49 21.00
CA HIS A 702 -2.63 -9.19 20.94
C HIS A 702 -1.98 -8.98 19.56
N SER A 703 -1.25 -7.88 19.39
CA SER A 703 -0.53 -7.59 18.15
C SER A 703 0.82 -8.32 18.15
N GLY A 704 0.91 -9.39 17.36
CA GLY A 704 2.15 -10.12 17.11
C GLY A 704 2.86 -9.67 15.83
N GLY A 705 4.18 -9.79 15.79
CA GLY A 705 4.99 -9.58 14.60
C GLY A 705 6.00 -10.69 14.38
N VAL A 706 6.25 -11.04 13.11
CA VAL A 706 7.22 -12.06 12.72
C VAL A 706 8.38 -11.40 12.00
N THR A 707 9.60 -11.63 12.48
CA THR A 707 10.80 -11.27 11.73
C THR A 707 11.52 -12.54 11.33
N ARG A 708 11.72 -12.68 10.02
CA ARG A 708 12.59 -13.70 9.44
C ARG A 708 13.92 -13.05 9.08
N LEU A 709 14.99 -13.52 9.70
CA LEU A 709 16.34 -13.17 9.30
C LEU A 709 16.71 -14.03 8.08
N GLY A 710 16.34 -13.60 6.86
CA GLY A 710 16.82 -14.27 5.64
C GLY A 710 15.88 -14.43 4.44
N GLY A 711 14.80 -13.68 4.33
CA GLY A 711 13.91 -13.67 3.16
C GLY A 711 12.61 -12.98 3.52
N LYS A 712 12.30 -11.85 2.86
CA LYS A 712 11.44 -10.78 3.41
C LYS A 712 10.02 -11.20 3.84
N ARG A 713 9.64 -10.64 4.99
CA ARG A 713 8.36 -10.47 5.73
C ARG A 713 7.53 -11.73 6.03
N ASP A 714 7.06 -11.78 7.27
CA ASP A 714 5.61 -11.92 7.49
C ASP A 714 5.10 -10.77 8.36
N SER A 715 4.21 -9.99 7.75
CA SER A 715 3.23 -9.15 8.43
C SER A 715 2.22 -10.02 9.18
N HIS A 716 1.77 -9.52 10.33
CA HIS A 716 0.50 -9.75 11.05
C HIS A 716 -0.21 -11.11 10.88
N VAL A 717 -0.01 -11.99 11.86
CA VAL A 717 -0.92 -13.10 12.19
C VAL A 717 -1.85 -12.65 13.31
N THR A 718 -3.16 -12.78 13.13
CA THR A 718 -4.12 -12.82 14.24
C THR A 718 -4.07 -14.21 14.86
N ASN A 719 -3.84 -14.27 16.17
CA ASN A 719 -3.65 -15.50 16.94
C ASN A 719 -4.91 -16.38 16.99
N GLU A 720 -5.22 -17.14 15.94
CA GLU A 720 -6.09 -18.33 16.07
C GLU A 720 -5.30 -19.55 16.57
N ALA A 721 -3.96 -19.55 16.48
CA ALA A 721 -3.11 -20.64 16.97
C ALA A 721 -3.11 -20.78 18.51
N PHE A 722 -3.48 -19.73 19.25
CA PHE A 722 -3.60 -19.81 20.72
C PHE A 722 -4.88 -20.52 21.19
N ALA A 723 -5.89 -20.65 20.33
CA ALA A 723 -7.13 -21.33 20.69
C ALA A 723 -7.03 -22.86 20.66
N GLN A 724 -6.00 -23.45 20.03
CA GLN A 724 -5.82 -24.90 19.94
C GLN A 724 -4.84 -25.50 20.96
N VAL A 725 -4.08 -24.68 21.70
CA VAL A 725 -3.16 -25.15 22.76
C VAL A 725 -3.70 -24.88 24.17
N ALA A 726 -4.80 -24.13 24.28
CA ALA A 726 -5.54 -23.93 25.53
C ALA A 726 -6.74 -24.90 25.64
N GLY A 727 -6.47 -26.20 25.46
CA GLY A 727 -7.35 -27.31 25.82
C GLY A 727 -6.73 -28.11 26.94
#